data_AF-A0A376M777-F1
#
_entry.id   AF-A0A376M777-F1
#
_cell.length_a   1.000
_cell.length_b   1.000
_cell.length_c   1.000
_cell.angle_alpha   90.00
_cell.angle_beta   90.00
_cell.angle_gamma   90.00
#
_symmetry.space_group_name_H-M   'P 1'
#
loop_
_entity.id
_entity.type
_entity.pdbx_description
1 polymer ?
#
loop_
_entity_poly.entity_id
_entity_poly.type
_entity_poly.pdbx_seq_one_letter_code
_entity_poly.pdbx_strand_id
1 'polypeptide(L)'
;MFAGRLENLTPPHNPLDVLAQQTVAAAAMDALQADEWYSRVRRAAPWKDLPRRVFDATLDMLSGRYPSGDFSAFRPKLVWNRETGILTARPGAQLLAVTSGGTIPDRGMYSVLLPEGEEQAGSRRVGELDEEMVYESRVNDIITLGATSWRIQQITRDQVIVAPAPGRSARLPFWRGEGNGRPAELGEMIGDFLHLLADGAFFSGTIPPWLAEENTIANIQGLIDEQRNATGIVPGSRHLVLERCRDEIGYWRIILHSPYGRRVHEPWALAIAGRIHALWGADASVVASDDGIVARIPDTDGKLPDAAIFLFEPEKLLQIVREAVGSSALFAARFRECAARALLMPGRTPGHRTPLWQQRLRASQLLEIAQGYPDFPVILETLRECLQDVYDLPALERLMRRLNGGEIQISDVTTTTPSPFAASLLFGYVAEFMYQSDAPLAERRASVLSLDSELLRNLLGQVDPGELLDPQVIRQVEEELQRLAPGRRAKGEEGLFDLLRELGPMTVEDLAQRHTGSSEEIASYLENLLAVKRIFPTMISGQERLACMDDAARLRDALGVRLPESLPEIYLHRVSYPLRDLFLRYLRAHALVTAEQLAHEFSLGIAIVEEQLQQLREQGLVMNLQQDIWVSDEVFRRLRLRSLQAAREATRPVAATTYARLLLERQGVLPATDGSPALFASTSPGVYEGVDGVMRVIEQLAGVGLPASLWESQILPARVRDYSPEMLDELLATGAVIWSGQKKAG
;
A
#
# COMPACT_ATOMS: atom_id res chain seq x y z
N MET A 1 -38.45 16.08 10.49
CA MET A 1 -39.11 16.75 9.33
C MET A 1 -40.26 17.69 9.74
N PHE A 2 -41.45 17.22 10.14
CA PHE A 2 -42.61 18.12 10.41
C PHE A 2 -42.40 19.15 11.51
N ALA A 3 -41.67 18.80 12.58
CA ALA A 3 -41.35 19.71 13.67
C ALA A 3 -40.12 20.60 13.39
N GLY A 4 -39.56 20.57 12.18
CA GLY A 4 -38.37 21.35 11.81
C GLY A 4 -37.08 20.99 12.56
N ARG A 5 -37.09 19.92 13.36
CA ARG A 5 -35.89 19.42 14.05
C ARG A 5 -34.99 18.73 13.03
N LEU A 6 -33.91 19.40 12.68
CA LEU A 6 -32.85 18.95 11.79
C LEU A 6 -31.55 18.87 12.58
N GLU A 7 -30.57 18.14 12.05
CA GLU A 7 -29.26 17.97 12.65
C GLU A 7 -28.48 19.29 12.64
N ASN A 8 -27.73 19.55 13.71
CA ASN A 8 -26.79 20.65 13.76
C ASN A 8 -25.60 20.40 12.80
N LEU A 9 -25.34 21.34 11.89
CA LEU A 9 -24.16 21.31 11.04
C LEU A 9 -22.97 21.96 11.76
N THR A 10 -21.93 21.16 12.02
CA THR A 10 -20.67 21.66 12.59
C THR A 10 -19.59 21.63 11.52
N PRO A 11 -19.12 22.78 11.01
CA PRO A 11 -18.03 22.82 10.04
C PRO A 11 -16.73 22.26 10.64
N PRO A 12 -15.90 21.55 9.85
CA PRO A 12 -14.58 21.10 10.31
C PRO A 12 -13.70 22.29 10.72
N HIS A 13 -12.93 22.12 11.79
CA HIS A 13 -12.01 23.13 12.30
C HIS A 13 -10.57 22.82 11.88
N ASN A 14 -9.91 23.75 11.20
CA ASN A 14 -8.51 23.65 10.75
C ASN A 14 -8.17 22.42 9.88
N PRO A 15 -8.93 22.07 8.82
CA PRO A 15 -8.58 20.96 7.95
C PRO A 15 -7.25 21.24 7.20
N LEU A 16 -6.17 20.54 7.57
CA LEU A 16 -4.80 20.83 7.09
C LEU A 16 -4.51 20.27 5.71
N ASP A 17 -5.17 19.19 5.33
CA ASP A 17 -5.08 18.60 3.99
C ASP A 17 -5.68 19.53 2.93
N VAL A 18 -6.83 20.13 3.20
CA VAL A 18 -7.46 21.16 2.36
C VAL A 18 -6.61 22.44 2.34
N LEU A 19 -6.04 22.84 3.48
CA LEU A 19 -5.09 23.97 3.52
C LEU A 19 -3.88 23.71 2.62
N ALA A 20 -3.33 22.50 2.66
CA ALA A 20 -2.19 22.11 1.82
C ALA A 20 -2.56 22.20 0.33
N GLN A 21 -3.69 21.63 -0.06
CA GLN A 21 -4.21 21.68 -1.42
C GLN A 21 -4.36 23.12 -1.92
N GLN A 22 -5.02 23.99 -1.14
CA GLN A 22 -5.27 25.39 -1.49
C GLN A 22 -3.99 26.22 -1.52
N THR A 23 -3.03 25.92 -0.64
CA THR A 23 -1.73 26.60 -0.64
C THR A 23 -0.95 26.28 -1.92
N VAL A 24 -0.93 25.01 -2.35
CA VAL A 24 -0.29 24.62 -3.62
C VAL A 24 -0.99 25.30 -4.81
N ALA A 25 -2.33 25.32 -4.81
CA ALA A 25 -3.10 25.97 -5.86
C ALA A 25 -2.82 27.49 -5.94
N ALA A 26 -2.77 28.17 -4.79
CA ALA A 26 -2.51 29.61 -4.73
C ALA A 26 -1.07 29.94 -5.16
N ALA A 27 -0.07 29.20 -4.68
CA ALA A 27 1.34 29.41 -5.04
C ALA A 27 1.67 29.00 -6.48
N ALA A 28 0.82 28.19 -7.12
CA ALA A 28 0.93 27.83 -8.52
C ALA A 28 0.50 28.95 -9.48
N MET A 29 -0.23 29.95 -8.99
CA MET A 29 -0.62 31.13 -9.77
C MET A 29 0.43 32.23 -9.65
N ASP A 30 0.83 32.58 -8.43
CA ASP A 30 1.78 33.64 -8.14
C ASP A 30 2.62 33.28 -6.91
N ALA A 31 3.80 33.92 -6.78
CA ALA A 31 4.60 33.83 -5.56
C ALA A 31 3.82 34.42 -4.38
N LEU A 32 3.77 33.70 -3.25
CA LEU A 32 3.04 34.13 -2.06
C LEU A 32 3.99 34.55 -0.96
N GLN A 33 3.66 35.62 -0.23
CA GLN A 33 4.28 35.87 1.06
C GLN A 33 3.56 35.04 2.14
N ALA A 34 4.29 34.23 2.91
CA ALA A 34 3.75 33.27 3.86
C ALA A 34 2.88 33.88 4.98
N ASP A 35 3.27 35.01 5.56
CA ASP A 35 2.52 35.76 6.58
C ASP A 35 1.24 36.40 6.02
N GLU A 36 1.30 36.94 4.80
CA GLU A 36 0.12 37.46 4.11
C GLU A 36 -0.86 36.34 3.76
N TRP A 37 -0.34 35.19 3.31
CA TRP A 37 -1.12 34.00 3.04
C TRP A 37 -1.79 33.47 4.31
N TYR A 38 -1.05 33.36 5.42
CA TYR A 38 -1.60 32.99 6.73
C TYR A 38 -2.74 33.93 7.16
N SER A 39 -2.53 35.24 7.03
CA SER A 39 -3.55 36.25 7.35
C SER A 39 -4.79 36.11 6.47
N ARG A 40 -4.61 35.76 5.18
CA ARG A 40 -5.70 35.51 4.25
C ARG A 40 -6.47 34.24 4.61
N VAL A 41 -5.79 33.15 4.93
CA VAL A 41 -6.37 31.85 5.34
C VAL A 41 -7.23 32.03 6.59
N ARG A 42 -6.76 32.76 7.59
CA ARG A 42 -7.51 33.00 8.85
C ARG A 42 -8.80 33.80 8.69
N ARG A 43 -9.06 34.42 7.53
CA ARG A 43 -10.35 35.06 7.25
C ARG A 43 -11.45 34.04 6.94
N ALA A 44 -11.10 32.83 6.51
CA ALA A 44 -12.07 31.77 6.26
C ALA A 44 -12.46 31.06 7.56
N ALA A 45 -13.75 30.73 7.69
CA ALA A 45 -14.32 30.19 8.94
C ALA A 45 -13.60 28.94 9.48
N PRO A 46 -13.22 27.92 8.67
CA PRO A 46 -12.55 26.72 9.18
C PRO A 46 -11.20 27.01 9.85
N TRP A 47 -10.46 28.04 9.40
CA TRP A 47 -9.10 28.33 9.86
C TRP A 47 -8.98 29.59 10.71
N LYS A 48 -10.11 30.13 11.21
CA LYS A 48 -10.12 31.36 12.01
C LYS A 48 -9.15 31.31 13.20
N ASP A 49 -9.07 30.14 13.83
CA ASP A 49 -8.24 29.88 15.01
C ASP A 49 -7.01 29.01 14.69
N LEU A 50 -6.59 28.94 13.42
CA LEU A 50 -5.44 28.15 12.98
C LEU A 50 -4.14 28.61 13.68
N PRO A 51 -3.50 27.76 14.50
CA PRO A 51 -2.24 28.11 15.14
C PRO A 51 -1.13 28.28 14.10
N ARG A 52 -0.33 29.35 14.23
CA ARG A 52 0.76 29.65 13.28
C ARG A 52 1.74 28.48 13.12
N ARG A 53 2.11 27.82 14.22
CA ARG A 53 3.00 26.64 14.19
C ARG A 53 2.50 25.51 13.28
N VAL A 54 1.18 25.29 13.23
CA VAL A 54 0.57 24.21 12.45
C VAL A 54 0.54 24.60 10.98
N PHE A 55 0.24 25.87 10.69
CA PHE A 55 0.37 26.42 9.34
C PHE A 55 1.79 26.29 8.80
N ASP A 56 2.80 26.69 9.58
CA ASP A 56 4.20 26.58 9.16
C ASP A 56 4.61 25.12 8.98
N ALA A 57 4.15 24.19 9.82
CA ALA A 57 4.38 22.76 9.62
C ALA A 57 3.73 22.22 8.34
N THR A 58 2.55 22.70 7.94
CA THR A 58 1.94 22.37 6.65
C THR A 58 2.80 22.88 5.49
N LEU A 59 3.36 24.08 5.58
CA LEU A 59 4.29 24.61 4.58
C LEU A 59 5.59 23.81 4.53
N ASP A 60 6.15 23.45 5.68
CA ASP A 60 7.37 22.63 5.81
C ASP A 60 7.22 21.27 5.10
N MET A 61 6.06 20.65 5.27
CA MET A 61 5.70 19.41 4.59
C MET A 61 5.66 19.60 3.07
N LEU A 62 5.04 20.67 2.59
CA LEU A 62 4.93 20.97 1.16
C LEU A 62 6.26 21.40 0.52
N SER A 63 7.18 21.96 1.32
CA SER A 63 8.50 22.43 0.89
C SER A 63 9.60 21.40 1.05
N GLY A 64 9.36 20.28 1.75
CA GLY A 64 10.30 19.15 1.81
C GLY A 64 11.25 19.10 2.99
N ARG A 65 10.89 19.68 4.16
CA ARG A 65 11.75 19.71 5.36
C ARG A 65 12.09 18.32 5.93
N TYR A 66 11.20 17.34 5.75
CA TYR A 66 11.38 15.99 6.30
C TYR A 66 12.51 15.22 5.59
N PRO A 67 13.22 14.29 6.26
CA PRO A 67 14.36 13.60 5.70
C PRO A 67 14.06 12.98 4.33
N SER A 68 14.82 13.43 3.34
CA SER A 68 14.67 13.05 1.95
C SER A 68 14.88 11.58 1.68
N GLY A 69 15.69 10.90 2.50
CA GLY A 69 15.88 9.45 2.43
C GLY A 69 14.56 8.72 2.60
N ASP A 70 13.82 9.03 3.66
CA ASP A 70 12.57 8.35 3.99
C ASP A 70 11.41 8.82 3.10
N PHE A 71 11.36 10.11 2.78
CA PHE A 71 10.32 10.68 1.90
C PHE A 71 10.75 10.79 0.43
N SER A 72 11.71 9.98 -0.04
CA SER A 72 12.25 10.07 -1.41
C SER A 72 11.18 9.88 -2.50
N ALA A 73 10.17 9.06 -2.23
CA ALA A 73 9.01 8.86 -3.10
C ALA A 73 8.10 10.11 -3.20
N PHE A 74 8.24 11.07 -2.29
CA PHE A 74 7.39 12.25 -2.14
C PHE A 74 8.17 13.51 -2.50
N ARG A 75 7.94 14.01 -3.71
CA ARG A 75 8.54 15.28 -4.14
C ARG A 75 7.81 16.47 -3.51
N PRO A 76 8.54 17.43 -2.92
CA PRO A 76 8.00 18.71 -2.49
C PRO A 76 7.24 19.39 -3.65
N LYS A 77 6.20 20.16 -3.33
CA LYS A 77 5.38 20.88 -4.31
C LYS A 77 5.72 22.36 -4.38
N LEU A 78 6.25 22.89 -3.28
CA LEU A 78 6.58 24.29 -3.11
C LEU A 78 8.06 24.45 -2.79
N VAL A 79 8.57 25.65 -3.00
CA VAL A 79 9.84 26.13 -2.47
C VAL A 79 9.51 27.24 -1.48
N TRP A 80 10.08 27.17 -0.28
CA TRP A 80 9.91 28.21 0.74
C TRP A 80 11.25 28.85 1.08
N ASN A 81 11.43 30.10 0.67
CA ASN A 81 12.57 30.89 1.11
C ASN A 81 12.30 31.42 2.53
N ARG A 82 13.07 30.95 3.50
CA ARG A 82 12.90 31.29 4.93
C ARG A 82 13.33 32.70 5.29
N GLU A 83 14.21 33.32 4.49
CA GLU A 83 14.70 34.67 4.75
C GLU A 83 13.71 35.72 4.25
N THR A 84 13.17 35.52 3.05
CA THR A 84 12.20 36.45 2.45
C THR A 84 10.75 36.11 2.81
N GLY A 85 10.49 34.90 3.28
CA GLY A 85 9.14 34.39 3.54
C GLY A 85 8.34 34.09 2.27
N ILE A 86 8.98 34.06 1.10
CA ILE A 86 8.32 33.85 -0.19
C ILE A 86 8.17 32.34 -0.47
N LEU A 87 6.96 31.95 -0.86
CA LEU A 87 6.56 30.64 -1.34
C LEU A 87 6.38 30.68 -2.86
N THR A 88 7.03 29.75 -3.57
CA THR A 88 6.85 29.57 -5.02
C THR A 88 6.50 28.14 -5.35
N ALA A 89 5.74 27.94 -6.44
CA ALA A 89 5.43 26.62 -6.94
C ALA A 89 6.62 25.98 -7.68
N ARG A 90 6.81 24.67 -7.47
CA ARG A 90 7.71 23.87 -8.30
C ARG A 90 7.04 23.52 -9.64
N PRO A 91 7.83 23.20 -10.68
CA PRO A 91 7.29 22.77 -11.97
C PRO A 91 6.28 21.62 -11.82
N GLY A 92 5.10 21.78 -12.43
CA GLY A 92 4.02 20.81 -12.38
C GLY A 92 3.04 20.96 -11.21
N ALA A 93 3.28 21.88 -10.26
CA ALA A 93 2.34 22.13 -9.15
C ALA A 93 0.97 22.62 -9.63
N GLN A 94 0.91 23.44 -10.68
CA GLN A 94 -0.35 23.90 -11.27
C GLN A 94 -1.15 22.73 -11.85
N LEU A 95 -0.51 21.88 -12.67
CA LEU A 95 -1.16 20.70 -13.25
C LEU A 95 -1.67 19.77 -12.14
N LEU A 96 -0.90 19.59 -11.07
CA LEU A 96 -1.30 18.80 -9.91
C LEU A 96 -2.54 19.40 -9.21
N ALA A 97 -2.54 20.70 -8.93
CA ALA A 97 -3.65 21.36 -8.25
C ALA A 97 -4.95 21.30 -9.07
N VAL A 98 -4.89 21.47 -10.39
CA VAL A 98 -6.10 21.42 -11.24
C VAL A 98 -6.60 19.99 -11.50
N THR A 99 -5.70 19.00 -11.56
CA THR A 99 -6.09 17.61 -11.83
C THR A 99 -6.50 16.84 -10.57
N SER A 100 -6.04 17.28 -9.40
CA SER A 100 -6.42 16.75 -8.08
C SER A 100 -7.37 17.70 -7.34
N GLY A 101 -8.10 18.55 -8.06
CA GLY A 101 -9.03 19.50 -7.48
C GLY A 101 -10.24 18.81 -6.82
N GLY A 102 -10.64 19.31 -5.66
CA GLY A 102 -11.81 18.83 -4.91
C GLY A 102 -11.46 18.25 -3.54
N THR A 103 -12.49 18.10 -2.70
CA THR A 103 -12.37 17.54 -1.33
C THR A 103 -13.07 16.20 -1.17
N ILE A 104 -13.76 15.74 -2.22
CA ILE A 104 -14.45 14.45 -2.26
C ILE A 104 -13.38 13.37 -2.46
N PRO A 105 -13.23 12.41 -1.54
CA PRO A 105 -12.23 11.37 -1.66
C PRO A 105 -12.52 10.45 -2.84
N ASP A 106 -11.47 9.98 -3.51
CA ASP A 106 -11.60 8.88 -4.47
C ASP A 106 -11.96 7.60 -3.69
N ARG A 107 -13.23 7.21 -3.78
CA ARG A 107 -13.76 5.91 -3.36
C ARG A 107 -14.30 5.18 -4.59
N GLY A 108 -13.97 3.91 -4.73
CA GLY A 108 -14.27 3.12 -5.92
C GLY A 108 -15.45 2.17 -5.77
N MET A 109 -16.05 1.82 -6.90
CA MET A 109 -16.94 0.66 -7.01
C MET A 109 -16.23 -0.32 -7.94
N TYR A 110 -16.17 -1.60 -7.56
CA TYR A 110 -15.64 -2.64 -8.41
C TYR A 110 -16.78 -3.23 -9.25
N SER A 111 -16.59 -3.31 -10.56
CA SER A 111 -17.56 -4.01 -11.41
C SER A 111 -17.41 -5.51 -11.21
N VAL A 112 -18.53 -6.20 -10.97
CA VAL A 112 -18.57 -7.66 -10.84
C VAL A 112 -18.97 -8.27 -12.18
N LEU A 113 -18.12 -9.12 -12.72
CA LEU A 113 -18.24 -9.65 -14.08
C LEU A 113 -18.15 -11.18 -14.11
N LEU A 114 -18.72 -11.78 -15.15
CA LEU A 114 -18.47 -13.19 -15.51
C LEU A 114 -17.13 -13.36 -16.25
N PRO A 115 -16.54 -14.58 -16.25
CA PRO A 115 -15.33 -14.88 -17.03
C PRO A 115 -15.56 -14.71 -18.54
N GLU A 116 -14.49 -14.45 -19.29
CA GLU A 116 -14.57 -14.32 -20.75
C GLU A 116 -14.96 -15.65 -21.42
N GLY A 117 -16.03 -15.63 -22.23
CA GLY A 117 -16.55 -16.79 -22.96
C GLY A 117 -17.84 -17.41 -22.40
N GLU A 118 -18.28 -17.02 -21.20
CA GLU A 118 -19.55 -17.49 -20.59
C GLU A 118 -20.72 -16.50 -20.83
N GLU A 119 -20.82 -15.92 -22.04
CA GLU A 119 -21.83 -14.90 -22.39
C GLU A 119 -23.23 -15.46 -22.77
N GLN A 120 -23.47 -16.76 -22.61
CA GLN A 120 -24.67 -17.41 -23.16
C GLN A 120 -26.00 -17.10 -22.41
N ALA A 121 -25.99 -16.29 -21.35
CA ALA A 121 -27.19 -16.05 -20.53
C ALA A 121 -27.44 -14.58 -20.10
N GLY A 122 -26.78 -13.57 -20.68
CA GLY A 122 -27.08 -12.16 -20.39
C GLY A 122 -25.87 -11.22 -20.37
N SER A 123 -26.05 -10.00 -19.84
CA SER A 123 -24.97 -9.02 -19.73
C SER A 123 -23.83 -9.54 -18.85
N ARG A 124 -22.59 -9.44 -19.33
CA ARG A 124 -21.35 -9.84 -18.63
C ARG A 124 -21.22 -9.24 -17.21
N ARG A 125 -21.92 -8.14 -16.96
CA ARG A 125 -21.97 -7.45 -15.66
C ARG A 125 -23.05 -8.05 -14.76
N VAL A 126 -22.61 -8.60 -13.64
CA VAL A 126 -23.45 -9.18 -12.58
C VAL A 126 -23.91 -8.10 -11.60
N GLY A 127 -23.04 -7.13 -11.31
CA GLY A 127 -23.33 -6.05 -10.37
C GLY A 127 -22.12 -5.17 -10.11
N GLU A 128 -22.16 -4.46 -9.00
CA GLU A 128 -21.05 -3.68 -8.46
C GLU A 128 -20.81 -4.10 -7.01
N LEU A 129 -19.62 -3.84 -6.49
CA LEU A 129 -19.27 -3.97 -5.08
C LEU A 129 -18.56 -2.73 -4.58
N ASP A 130 -18.81 -2.39 -3.32
CA ASP A 130 -18.07 -1.36 -2.61
C ASP A 130 -16.58 -1.72 -2.52
N GLU A 131 -15.71 -0.73 -2.58
CA GLU A 131 -14.26 -0.89 -2.45
C GLU A 131 -13.84 -1.57 -1.15
N GLU A 132 -14.49 -1.25 -0.04
CA GLU A 132 -14.21 -1.84 1.27
C GLU A 132 -14.70 -3.29 1.30
N MET A 133 -15.83 -3.59 0.66
CA MET A 133 -16.31 -4.95 0.49
C MET A 133 -15.34 -5.79 -0.36
N VAL A 134 -14.82 -5.26 -1.47
CA VAL A 134 -13.82 -5.97 -2.30
C VAL A 134 -12.49 -6.14 -1.57
N TYR A 135 -12.08 -5.16 -0.76
CA TYR A 135 -10.88 -5.28 0.07
C TYR A 135 -10.97 -6.45 1.04
N GLU A 136 -12.12 -6.57 1.69
CA GLU A 136 -12.38 -7.64 2.64
C GLU A 136 -12.71 -8.96 1.93
N SER A 137 -12.74 -9.02 0.60
CA SER A 137 -13.08 -10.23 -0.15
C SER A 137 -11.83 -10.94 -0.66
N ARG A 138 -11.83 -12.28 -0.61
CA ARG A 138 -10.75 -13.13 -1.11
C ARG A 138 -11.19 -13.93 -2.34
N VAL A 139 -10.22 -14.43 -3.11
CA VAL A 139 -10.49 -15.41 -4.17
C VAL A 139 -11.08 -16.68 -3.53
N ASN A 140 -12.19 -17.14 -4.09
CA ASN A 140 -13.10 -18.19 -3.62
C ASN A 140 -14.14 -17.81 -2.57
N ASP A 141 -14.17 -16.56 -2.11
CA ASP A 141 -15.28 -16.08 -1.28
C ASP A 141 -16.59 -16.14 -2.06
N ILE A 142 -17.68 -16.42 -1.35
CA ILE A 142 -19.02 -16.48 -1.92
C ILE A 142 -19.78 -15.26 -1.44
N ILE A 143 -20.19 -14.42 -2.39
CA ILE A 143 -20.90 -13.16 -2.17
C ILE A 143 -22.30 -13.23 -2.78
N THR A 144 -23.26 -12.51 -2.21
CA THR A 144 -24.64 -12.47 -2.73
C THR A 144 -24.88 -11.20 -3.53
N LEU A 145 -25.24 -11.29 -4.81
CA LEU A 145 -25.66 -10.11 -5.57
C LEU A 145 -27.09 -10.31 -6.04
N GLY A 146 -28.01 -9.48 -5.54
CA GLY A 146 -29.45 -9.71 -5.68
C GLY A 146 -29.88 -10.94 -4.89
N ALA A 147 -30.52 -11.91 -5.55
CA ALA A 147 -30.98 -13.16 -4.94
C ALA A 147 -30.04 -14.35 -5.21
N THR A 148 -28.89 -14.13 -5.85
CA THR A 148 -27.99 -15.19 -6.31
C THR A 148 -26.61 -15.11 -5.65
N SER A 149 -26.07 -16.27 -5.31
CA SER A 149 -24.74 -16.43 -4.71
C SER A 149 -23.68 -16.64 -5.79
N TRP A 150 -22.57 -15.93 -5.65
CA TRP A 150 -21.48 -15.84 -6.63
C TRP A 150 -20.14 -16.10 -5.93
N ARG A 151 -19.33 -17.02 -6.45
CA ARG A 151 -17.97 -17.28 -5.98
C ARG A 151 -16.97 -16.42 -6.73
N ILE A 152 -16.16 -15.66 -6.03
CA ILE A 152 -15.07 -14.87 -6.60
C ILE A 152 -14.00 -15.80 -7.19
N GLN A 153 -13.74 -15.70 -8.49
CA GLN A 153 -12.65 -16.41 -9.16
C GLN A 153 -11.37 -15.58 -9.19
N GLN A 154 -11.51 -14.27 -9.37
CA GLN A 154 -10.37 -13.38 -9.50
C GLN A 154 -10.75 -11.95 -9.09
N ILE A 155 -9.88 -11.29 -8.32
CA ILE A 155 -9.98 -9.85 -8.05
C ILE A 155 -8.86 -9.18 -8.84
N THR A 156 -9.22 -8.23 -9.69
CA THR A 156 -8.26 -7.46 -10.50
C THR A 156 -8.15 -6.02 -9.97
N ARG A 157 -7.55 -5.12 -10.75
CA ARG A 157 -7.34 -3.72 -10.35
C ARG A 157 -8.63 -2.90 -10.23
N ASP A 158 -9.68 -3.27 -10.96
CA ASP A 158 -10.93 -2.51 -11.13
C ASP A 158 -12.19 -3.38 -11.28
N GLN A 159 -12.05 -4.71 -11.34
CA GLN A 159 -13.16 -5.64 -11.51
C GLN A 159 -12.98 -6.91 -10.66
N VAL A 160 -14.10 -7.51 -10.26
CA VAL A 160 -14.17 -8.81 -9.58
C VAL A 160 -14.82 -9.81 -10.54
N ILE A 161 -14.08 -10.86 -10.91
CA ILE A 161 -14.58 -11.93 -11.77
C ILE A 161 -15.18 -13.01 -10.87
N VAL A 162 -16.43 -13.39 -11.11
CA VAL A 162 -17.19 -14.35 -10.30
C VAL A 162 -17.77 -15.48 -11.13
N ALA A 163 -18.08 -16.61 -10.49
CA ALA A 163 -18.83 -17.72 -11.07
C ALA A 163 -20.02 -18.10 -10.17
N PRO A 164 -21.11 -18.66 -10.71
CA PRO A 164 -22.27 -19.06 -9.92
C PRO A 164 -21.93 -20.03 -8.79
N ALA A 165 -22.51 -19.84 -7.60
CA ALA A 165 -22.31 -20.71 -6.43
C ALA A 165 -23.63 -20.95 -5.63
N PRO A 166 -24.66 -21.52 -6.26
CA PRO A 166 -25.98 -21.71 -5.64
C PRO A 166 -25.95 -22.64 -4.42
N GLY A 167 -26.76 -22.33 -3.41
CA GLY A 167 -26.99 -23.18 -2.23
C GLY A 167 -25.90 -23.15 -1.16
N ARG A 168 -24.88 -22.28 -1.29
CA ARG A 168 -23.84 -22.07 -0.28
C ARG A 168 -24.11 -20.79 0.51
N SER A 169 -23.78 -20.80 1.80
CA SER A 169 -23.79 -19.60 2.65
C SER A 169 -22.93 -18.53 2.00
N ALA A 170 -23.52 -17.36 1.78
CA ALA A 170 -22.95 -16.31 0.96
C ALA A 170 -22.99 -14.99 1.72
N ARG A 171 -21.87 -14.27 1.68
CA ARG A 171 -21.69 -12.97 2.32
C ARG A 171 -22.51 -11.91 1.58
N LEU A 172 -23.35 -11.15 2.30
CA LEU A 172 -24.03 -10.02 1.69
C LEU A 172 -23.02 -8.88 1.47
N PRO A 173 -22.95 -8.30 0.27
CA PRO A 173 -22.15 -7.12 0.02
C PRO A 173 -22.70 -5.97 0.84
N PHE A 174 -21.84 -5.40 1.67
CA PHE A 174 -22.15 -4.16 2.36
C PHE A 174 -21.76 -2.98 1.47
N TRP A 175 -22.59 -1.95 1.54
CA TRP A 175 -22.32 -0.65 0.96
C TRP A 175 -22.13 0.27 2.14
N ARG A 176 -20.89 0.72 2.42
CA ARG A 176 -20.72 1.81 3.37
C ARG A 176 -21.13 3.09 2.65
N GLY A 177 -22.45 3.32 2.60
CA GLY A 177 -23.00 4.58 2.13
C GLY A 177 -22.35 5.75 2.90
N GLU A 178 -22.30 6.92 2.28
CA GLU A 178 -21.65 8.15 2.77
C GLU A 178 -22.01 8.62 4.20
N GLY A 179 -22.92 7.97 4.91
CA GLY A 179 -23.33 8.40 6.24
C GLY A 179 -22.19 8.27 7.25
N ASN A 180 -21.81 9.37 7.90
CA ASN A 180 -20.99 9.41 9.12
C ASN A 180 -21.63 8.65 10.31
N GLY A 181 -22.60 7.75 10.09
CA GLY A 181 -23.48 7.22 11.12
C GLY A 181 -24.53 8.21 11.60
N ARG A 182 -25.54 7.70 12.29
CA ARG A 182 -26.56 8.52 12.96
C ARG A 182 -25.91 9.40 14.04
N PRO A 183 -26.23 10.71 14.10
CA PRO A 183 -25.79 11.57 15.19
C PRO A 183 -26.55 11.28 16.49
N ALA A 184 -25.91 11.56 17.62
CA ALA A 184 -26.45 11.27 18.94
C ALA A 184 -27.80 11.95 19.22
N GLU A 185 -28.01 13.18 18.73
CA GLU A 185 -29.27 13.92 18.90
C GLU A 185 -30.45 13.19 18.24
N LEU A 186 -30.27 12.71 17.00
CA LEU A 186 -31.28 11.92 16.30
C LEU A 186 -31.45 10.55 16.96
N GLY A 187 -30.36 9.96 17.45
CA GLY A 187 -30.37 8.74 18.24
C GLY A 187 -31.24 8.84 19.49
N GLU A 188 -31.06 9.91 20.28
CA GLU A 188 -31.86 10.15 21.49
C GLU A 188 -33.35 10.32 21.14
N MET A 189 -33.67 11.05 20.07
CA MET A 189 -35.06 11.18 19.59
C MET A 189 -35.68 9.84 19.16
N ILE A 190 -34.91 8.95 18.53
CA ILE A 190 -35.37 7.60 18.18
C ILE A 190 -35.58 6.77 19.44
N GLY A 191 -34.68 6.87 20.42
CA GLY A 191 -34.84 6.21 21.72
C GLY A 191 -36.09 6.66 22.48
N ASP A 192 -36.37 7.96 22.49
CA ASP A 192 -37.60 8.52 23.07
C ASP A 192 -38.85 8.02 22.33
N PHE A 193 -38.77 7.91 21.01
CA PHE A 193 -39.86 7.39 20.19
C PHE A 193 -40.12 5.90 20.43
N LEU A 194 -39.08 5.08 20.56
CA LEU A 194 -39.22 3.66 20.93
C LEU A 194 -39.88 3.49 22.30
N HIS A 195 -39.54 4.34 23.26
CA HIS A 195 -40.18 4.34 24.58
C HIS A 195 -41.67 4.72 24.49
N LEU A 196 -42.01 5.76 23.71
CA LEU A 196 -43.39 6.18 23.45
C LEU A 196 -44.23 5.07 22.78
N LEU A 197 -43.62 4.30 21.87
CA LEU A 197 -44.23 3.14 21.22
C LEU A 197 -44.46 2.01 22.23
N ALA A 198 -43.44 1.69 23.03
CA ALA A 198 -43.50 0.62 24.01
C ALA A 198 -44.60 0.85 25.05
N ASP A 199 -44.82 2.09 25.49
CA ASP A 199 -45.84 2.42 26.48
C ASP A 199 -47.25 2.59 25.86
N GLY A 200 -47.40 2.38 24.56
CA GLY A 200 -48.68 2.50 23.84
C GLY A 200 -49.16 3.95 23.65
N ALA A 201 -48.48 4.93 24.24
CA ALA A 201 -48.84 6.34 24.22
C ALA A 201 -48.95 6.88 22.79
N PHE A 202 -48.06 6.46 21.89
CA PHE A 202 -48.09 6.84 20.48
C PHE A 202 -49.40 6.44 19.79
N PHE A 203 -49.85 5.19 20.01
CA PHE A 203 -51.04 4.64 19.37
C PHE A 203 -52.34 5.17 19.97
N SER A 204 -52.30 5.65 21.21
CA SER A 204 -53.43 6.35 21.84
C SER A 204 -53.59 7.81 21.39
N GLY A 205 -52.56 8.38 20.74
CA GLY A 205 -52.54 9.75 20.24
C GLY A 205 -53.05 9.90 18.81
N THR A 206 -52.92 11.11 18.26
CA THR A 206 -53.24 11.35 16.84
C THR A 206 -52.14 10.80 15.94
N ILE A 207 -52.38 9.63 15.35
CA ILE A 207 -51.46 9.01 14.39
C ILE A 207 -51.40 9.89 13.13
N PRO A 208 -50.20 10.26 12.65
CA PRO A 208 -50.07 11.05 11.43
C PRO A 208 -50.69 10.35 10.20
N PRO A 209 -51.35 11.06 9.27
CA PRO A 209 -52.04 10.44 8.13
C PRO A 209 -51.17 9.54 7.25
N TRP A 210 -49.86 9.83 7.15
CA TRP A 210 -48.90 9.05 6.37
C TRP A 210 -48.47 7.73 7.02
N LEU A 211 -48.77 7.54 8.31
CA LEU A 211 -48.51 6.32 9.08
C LEU A 211 -49.82 5.59 9.46
N ALA A 212 -50.96 6.07 8.96
CA ALA A 212 -52.29 5.59 9.34
C ALA A 212 -52.71 4.29 8.63
N GLU A 213 -51.83 3.67 7.84
CA GLU A 213 -52.09 2.38 7.22
C GLU A 213 -52.10 1.27 8.28
N GLU A 214 -53.18 0.48 8.33
CA GLU A 214 -53.41 -0.54 9.36
C GLU A 214 -52.25 -1.56 9.44
N ASN A 215 -51.73 -2.01 8.30
CA ASN A 215 -50.61 -2.96 8.24
C ASN A 215 -49.32 -2.37 8.82
N THR A 216 -49.04 -1.08 8.58
CA THR A 216 -47.86 -0.41 9.12
C THR A 216 -47.93 -0.33 10.64
N ILE A 217 -49.08 0.07 11.17
CA ILE A 217 -49.33 0.13 12.63
C ILE A 217 -49.18 -1.25 13.25
N ALA A 218 -49.83 -2.27 12.66
CA ALA A 218 -49.77 -3.64 13.15
C ALA A 218 -48.35 -4.21 13.15
N ASN A 219 -47.54 -3.93 12.11
CA ASN A 219 -46.14 -4.35 12.04
C ASN A 219 -45.27 -3.67 13.10
N ILE A 220 -45.46 -2.36 13.33
CA ILE A 220 -44.70 -1.63 14.37
C ILE A 220 -45.07 -2.15 15.75
N GLN A 221 -46.35 -2.33 16.04
CA GLN A 221 -46.83 -2.90 17.30
C GLN A 221 -46.28 -4.32 17.51
N GLY A 222 -46.42 -5.18 16.50
CA GLY A 222 -45.91 -6.55 16.53
C GLY A 222 -44.42 -6.59 16.81
N LEU A 223 -43.61 -5.77 16.14
CA LEU A 223 -42.17 -5.70 16.37
C LEU A 223 -41.81 -5.30 17.80
N ILE A 224 -42.51 -4.29 18.35
CA ILE A 224 -42.27 -3.80 19.71
C ILE A 224 -42.70 -4.84 20.75
N ASP A 225 -43.83 -5.51 20.53
CA ASP A 225 -44.34 -6.56 21.40
C ASP A 225 -43.42 -7.79 21.37
N GLU A 226 -42.94 -8.20 20.19
CA GLU A 226 -41.95 -9.28 20.06
C GLU A 226 -40.65 -8.94 20.78
N GLN A 227 -40.14 -7.71 20.63
CA GLN A 227 -38.93 -7.26 21.33
C GLN A 227 -39.12 -7.25 22.85
N ARG A 228 -40.26 -6.73 23.33
CA ARG A 228 -40.63 -6.72 24.75
C ARG A 228 -40.77 -8.15 25.29
N ASN A 229 -41.36 -9.06 24.54
CA ASN A 229 -41.50 -10.46 24.94
C ASN A 229 -40.14 -11.18 25.02
N ALA A 230 -39.21 -10.86 24.12
CA ALA A 230 -37.89 -11.47 24.08
C ALA A 230 -36.97 -10.97 25.20
N THR A 231 -36.96 -9.65 25.47
CA THR A 231 -35.97 -9.02 26.35
C THR A 231 -36.56 -8.46 27.66
N GLY A 232 -37.88 -8.48 27.80
CA GLY A 232 -38.63 -7.86 28.92
C GLY A 232 -38.75 -6.34 28.81
N ILE A 233 -37.79 -5.67 28.17
CA ILE A 233 -37.66 -4.21 28.10
C ILE A 233 -37.28 -3.79 26.68
N VAL A 234 -37.96 -2.77 26.15
CA VAL A 234 -37.60 -2.17 24.87
C VAL A 234 -36.52 -1.10 25.10
N PRO A 235 -35.37 -1.17 24.42
CA PRO A 235 -34.31 -0.16 24.58
C PRO A 235 -34.78 1.22 24.13
N GLY A 236 -34.30 2.25 24.82
CA GLY A 236 -34.66 3.65 24.56
C GLY A 236 -33.52 4.62 24.91
N SER A 237 -33.82 5.91 24.95
CA SER A 237 -32.84 6.97 25.23
C SER A 237 -32.27 6.92 26.64
N ARG A 238 -33.08 6.49 27.62
CA ARG A 238 -32.74 6.45 29.06
C ARG A 238 -32.56 5.04 29.61
N HIS A 239 -32.83 4.02 28.80
CA HIS A 239 -32.74 2.62 29.23
C HIS A 239 -32.13 1.79 28.11
N LEU A 240 -30.87 1.41 28.28
CA LEU A 240 -30.14 0.54 27.36
C LEU A 240 -30.34 -0.91 27.79
N VAL A 241 -30.21 -1.85 26.85
CA VAL A 241 -30.39 -3.27 27.13
C VAL A 241 -29.12 -4.03 26.76
N LEU A 242 -28.59 -4.78 27.71
CA LEU A 242 -27.51 -5.74 27.49
C LEU A 242 -28.10 -7.13 27.29
N GLU A 243 -28.16 -7.59 26.05
CA GLU A 243 -28.62 -8.93 25.69
C GLU A 243 -27.43 -9.89 25.54
N ARG A 244 -27.60 -11.10 26.08
CA ARG A 244 -26.63 -12.20 25.93
C ARG A 244 -27.31 -13.39 25.27
N CYS A 245 -26.77 -13.85 24.16
CA CYS A 245 -27.23 -15.06 23.50
C CYS A 245 -26.05 -15.89 23.01
N ARG A 246 -26.31 -17.17 22.71
CA ARG A 246 -25.29 -18.07 22.14
C ARG A 246 -25.39 -18.08 20.61
N ASP A 247 -24.25 -18.23 19.95
CA ASP A 247 -24.21 -18.51 18.52
C ASP A 247 -24.35 -20.01 18.21
N GLU A 248 -24.42 -20.37 16.93
CA GLU A 248 -24.55 -21.77 16.50
C GLU A 248 -23.35 -22.65 16.90
N ILE A 249 -22.21 -22.05 17.24
CA ILE A 249 -20.93 -22.70 17.58
C ILE A 249 -20.74 -22.73 19.11
N GLY A 250 -21.66 -22.13 19.88
CA GLY A 250 -21.65 -22.10 21.34
C GLY A 250 -20.91 -20.92 21.98
N TYR A 251 -20.44 -19.94 21.21
CA TYR A 251 -19.80 -18.73 21.76
C TYR A 251 -20.86 -17.73 22.23
N TRP A 252 -20.47 -16.88 23.18
CA TRP A 252 -21.34 -15.84 23.69
C TRP A 252 -21.31 -14.60 22.79
N ARG A 253 -22.49 -14.13 22.42
CA ARG A 253 -22.74 -12.82 21.82
C ARG A 253 -23.27 -11.90 22.92
N ILE A 254 -22.54 -10.82 23.15
CA ILE A 254 -22.86 -9.77 24.11
C ILE A 254 -23.27 -8.55 23.30
N ILE A 255 -24.55 -8.19 23.35
CA ILE A 255 -25.18 -7.20 22.48
C ILE A 255 -25.69 -6.06 23.36
N LEU A 256 -25.11 -4.88 23.20
CA LEU A 256 -25.65 -3.66 23.79
C LEU A 256 -26.58 -3.00 22.79
N HIS A 257 -27.87 -2.94 23.12
CA HIS A 257 -28.86 -2.16 22.39
C HIS A 257 -28.83 -0.71 22.86
N SER A 258 -28.50 0.20 21.94
CA SER A 258 -28.35 1.62 22.24
C SER A 258 -28.72 2.45 21.01
N PRO A 259 -29.55 3.50 21.15
CA PRO A 259 -30.00 4.27 19.99
C PRO A 259 -29.03 5.41 19.62
N TYR A 260 -27.94 5.63 20.38
CA TYR A 260 -27.07 6.82 20.29
C TYR A 260 -26.24 6.95 19.00
N GLY A 261 -26.32 5.99 18.08
CA GLY A 261 -25.72 6.07 16.76
C GLY A 261 -24.24 5.68 16.70
N ARG A 262 -23.79 5.34 15.49
CA ARG A 262 -22.48 4.76 15.23
C ARG A 262 -21.32 5.70 15.60
N ARG A 263 -21.53 7.03 15.50
CA ARG A 263 -20.55 8.06 15.91
C ARG A 263 -20.15 7.98 17.38
N VAL A 264 -21.04 7.46 18.22
CA VAL A 264 -20.81 7.23 19.65
C VAL A 264 -20.37 5.79 19.89
N HIS A 265 -20.96 4.83 19.17
CA HIS A 265 -20.71 3.41 19.39
C HIS A 265 -19.34 2.94 18.89
N GLU A 266 -18.80 3.45 17.78
CA GLU A 266 -17.47 3.08 17.29
C GLU A 266 -16.33 3.39 18.28
N PRO A 267 -16.19 4.64 18.78
CA PRO A 267 -15.17 4.94 19.78
C PRO A 267 -15.40 4.18 21.10
N TRP A 268 -16.66 3.93 21.47
CA TRP A 268 -16.96 3.11 22.64
C TRP A 268 -16.55 1.64 22.44
N ALA A 269 -16.81 1.07 21.26
CA ALA A 269 -16.44 -0.28 20.88
C ALA A 269 -14.92 -0.49 20.89
N LEU A 270 -14.13 0.49 20.43
CA LEU A 270 -12.66 0.46 20.53
C LEU A 270 -12.20 0.28 21.99
N ALA A 271 -12.79 1.03 22.92
CA ALA A 271 -12.44 0.93 24.34
C ALA A 271 -12.92 -0.38 24.96
N ILE A 272 -14.08 -0.88 24.56
CA ILE A 272 -14.63 -2.17 25.00
C ILE A 272 -13.73 -3.31 24.51
N ALA A 273 -13.28 -3.29 23.25
CA ALA A 273 -12.38 -4.30 22.70
C ALA A 273 -11.08 -4.39 23.52
N GLY A 274 -10.45 -3.24 23.80
CA GLY A 274 -9.25 -3.19 24.65
C GLY A 274 -9.48 -3.71 26.07
N ARG A 275 -10.63 -3.38 26.67
CA ARG A 275 -11.01 -3.88 28.01
C ARG A 275 -11.26 -5.39 28.02
N ILE A 276 -11.94 -5.94 27.00
CA ILE A 276 -12.20 -7.38 26.91
C ILE A 276 -10.87 -8.12 26.73
N HIS A 277 -9.98 -7.63 25.87
CA HIS A 277 -8.64 -8.20 25.70
C HIS A 277 -7.86 -8.22 27.03
N ALA A 278 -7.90 -7.13 27.80
CA ALA A 278 -7.22 -7.04 29.10
C ALA A 278 -7.80 -7.99 30.18
N LEU A 279 -9.11 -8.19 30.20
CA LEU A 279 -9.79 -9.00 31.22
C LEU A 279 -9.80 -10.51 30.92
N TRP A 280 -9.91 -10.89 29.64
CA TRP A 280 -10.07 -12.29 29.23
C TRP A 280 -8.94 -12.83 28.35
N GLY A 281 -7.95 -12.01 27.97
CA GLY A 281 -6.84 -12.44 27.11
C GLY A 281 -7.28 -12.90 25.71
N ALA A 282 -8.54 -12.67 25.35
CA ALA A 282 -9.13 -13.03 24.08
C ALA A 282 -9.28 -11.78 23.21
N ASP A 283 -8.91 -11.91 21.94
CA ASP A 283 -9.23 -10.91 20.91
C ASP A 283 -10.74 -10.97 20.64
N ALA A 284 -11.52 -10.30 21.48
CA ALA A 284 -12.94 -10.14 21.25
C ALA A 284 -13.16 -9.22 20.05
N SER A 285 -13.82 -9.78 19.03
CA SER A 285 -14.39 -9.02 17.92
C SER A 285 -15.51 -8.14 18.44
N VAL A 286 -15.32 -6.83 18.35
CA VAL A 286 -16.33 -5.85 18.74
C VAL A 286 -16.71 -5.05 17.51
N VAL A 287 -18.01 -5.01 17.23
CA VAL A 287 -18.61 -4.33 16.08
C VAL A 287 -19.57 -3.28 16.60
N ALA A 288 -19.55 -2.11 15.97
CA ALA A 288 -20.46 -1.01 16.27
C ALA A 288 -21.36 -0.73 15.07
N SER A 289 -22.62 -0.48 15.36
CA SER A 289 -23.63 -0.07 14.39
C SER A 289 -24.36 1.17 14.91
N ASP A 290 -25.36 1.65 14.18
CA ASP A 290 -26.18 2.74 14.68
C ASP A 290 -27.00 2.33 15.91
N ASP A 291 -27.54 1.11 15.96
CA ASP A 291 -28.48 0.66 16.99
C ASP A 291 -27.83 -0.12 18.15
N GLY A 292 -26.50 -0.29 18.12
CA GLY A 292 -25.82 -0.99 19.22
C GLY A 292 -24.40 -1.44 18.94
N ILE A 293 -23.84 -2.13 19.93
CA ILE A 293 -22.51 -2.73 19.93
C ILE A 293 -22.66 -4.23 20.13
N VAL A 294 -21.97 -5.03 19.31
CA VAL A 294 -21.93 -6.49 19.43
C VAL A 294 -20.50 -6.92 19.73
N ALA A 295 -20.31 -7.67 20.81
CA ALA A 295 -19.05 -8.32 21.15
C ALA A 295 -19.24 -9.83 21.18
N ARG A 296 -18.31 -10.59 20.59
CA ARG A 296 -18.30 -12.05 20.66
C ARG A 296 -17.12 -12.52 21.50
N ILE A 297 -17.41 -13.44 22.42
CA ILE A 297 -16.46 -13.93 23.40
C ILE A 297 -16.53 -15.46 23.43
N PRO A 298 -15.39 -16.17 23.37
CA PRO A 298 -15.37 -17.63 23.52
C PRO A 298 -15.87 -18.04 24.92
N ASP A 299 -16.49 -19.21 25.00
CA ASP A 299 -16.98 -19.75 26.27
C ASP A 299 -15.78 -20.14 27.16
N THR A 300 -15.40 -19.24 28.07
CA THR A 300 -14.21 -19.39 28.93
C THR A 300 -14.64 -19.28 30.40
N ASP A 301 -14.54 -20.38 31.15
CA ASP A 301 -14.73 -20.52 32.60
C ASP A 301 -15.99 -19.89 33.24
N GLY A 302 -17.07 -19.66 32.46
CA GLY A 302 -18.40 -19.33 32.98
C GLY A 302 -18.60 -17.91 33.53
N LYS A 303 -17.61 -17.01 33.40
CA LYS A 303 -17.76 -15.59 33.78
C LYS A 303 -18.16 -14.74 32.58
N LEU A 304 -19.45 -14.44 32.49
CA LEU A 304 -19.99 -13.54 31.48
C LEU A 304 -19.81 -12.07 31.85
N PRO A 305 -19.55 -11.19 30.88
CA PRO A 305 -19.54 -9.76 31.12
C PRO A 305 -20.90 -9.26 31.62
N ASP A 306 -20.88 -8.52 32.72
CA ASP A 306 -22.01 -7.72 33.19
C ASP A 306 -22.03 -6.35 32.48
N ALA A 307 -23.01 -5.50 32.81
CA ALA A 307 -23.09 -4.15 32.23
C ALA A 307 -21.85 -3.29 32.53
N ALA A 308 -21.01 -3.66 33.51
CA ALA A 308 -19.84 -2.87 33.88
C ALA A 308 -18.78 -2.79 32.77
N ILE A 309 -18.75 -3.74 31.83
CA ILE A 309 -17.82 -3.65 30.69
C ILE A 309 -18.09 -2.45 29.78
N PHE A 310 -19.31 -1.92 29.81
CA PHE A 310 -19.72 -0.74 29.04
C PHE A 310 -19.49 0.56 29.81
N LEU A 311 -19.23 0.51 31.12
CA LEU A 311 -19.08 1.70 31.96
C LEU A 311 -17.62 2.16 32.05
N PHE A 312 -17.36 3.41 31.69
CA PHE A 312 -16.02 4.01 31.78
C PHE A 312 -16.08 5.34 32.52
N GLU A 313 -14.97 5.69 33.16
CA GLU A 313 -14.72 7.07 33.56
C GLU A 313 -14.54 7.91 32.28
N PRO A 314 -15.28 9.02 32.09
CA PRO A 314 -15.33 9.73 30.81
C PRO A 314 -13.94 10.18 30.32
N GLU A 315 -13.12 10.72 31.22
CA GLU A 315 -11.78 11.23 30.90
C GLU A 315 -10.85 10.10 30.44
N LYS A 316 -10.90 8.94 31.11
CA LYS A 316 -10.14 7.74 30.74
C LYS A 316 -10.62 7.17 29.42
N LEU A 317 -11.93 7.16 29.17
CA LEU A 317 -12.47 6.68 27.90
C LEU A 317 -11.94 7.50 26.73
N LEU A 318 -11.97 8.83 26.84
CA LEU A 318 -11.47 9.71 25.80
C LEU A 318 -9.96 9.51 25.55
N GLN A 319 -9.17 9.24 26.60
CA GLN A 319 -7.76 8.91 26.46
C GLN A 319 -7.55 7.58 25.71
N ILE A 320 -8.25 6.52 26.11
CA ILE A 320 -8.17 5.20 25.45
C ILE A 320 -8.50 5.32 23.96
N VAL A 321 -9.56 6.06 23.61
CA VAL A 321 -9.95 6.25 22.20
C VAL A 321 -8.88 6.99 21.41
N ARG A 322 -8.27 8.03 21.99
CA ARG A 322 -7.19 8.80 21.34
C ARG A 322 -5.93 7.98 21.11
N GLU A 323 -5.61 7.07 22.02
CA GLU A 323 -4.45 6.18 21.89
C GLU A 323 -4.72 5.05 20.88
N ALA A 324 -5.93 4.46 20.91
CA ALA A 324 -6.30 3.35 20.06
C ALA A 324 -6.60 3.73 18.60
N VAL A 325 -7.02 4.97 18.33
CA VAL A 325 -7.45 5.37 16.98
C VAL A 325 -6.31 5.24 15.96
N GLY A 326 -5.06 5.53 16.34
CA GLY A 326 -3.92 5.52 15.42
C GLY A 326 -3.63 4.15 14.78
N SER A 327 -4.02 3.06 15.45
CA SER A 327 -3.89 1.69 14.94
C SER A 327 -5.19 1.14 14.32
N SER A 328 -6.23 1.96 14.18
CA SER A 328 -7.52 1.53 13.66
C SER A 328 -7.57 1.51 12.12
N ALA A 329 -8.43 0.65 11.56
CA ALA A 329 -8.71 0.64 10.12
C ALA A 329 -9.29 1.97 9.62
N LEU A 330 -10.12 2.65 10.45
CA LEU A 330 -10.64 3.98 10.17
C LEU A 330 -9.51 4.98 9.94
N PHE A 331 -8.51 4.98 10.82
CA PHE A 331 -7.37 5.89 10.71
C PHE A 331 -6.57 5.63 9.43
N ALA A 332 -6.28 4.38 9.09
CA ALA A 332 -5.58 4.07 7.83
C ALA A 332 -6.38 4.53 6.59
N ALA A 333 -7.70 4.36 6.60
CA ALA A 333 -8.57 4.82 5.53
C ALA A 333 -8.58 6.35 5.41
N ARG A 334 -8.75 7.08 6.52
CA ARG A 334 -8.74 8.54 6.55
C ARG A 334 -7.35 9.10 6.21
N PHE A 335 -6.28 8.46 6.65
CA PHE A 335 -4.91 8.87 6.32
C PHE A 335 -4.68 8.89 4.82
N ARG A 336 -5.14 7.85 4.11
CA ARG A 336 -5.08 7.80 2.64
C ARG A 336 -5.85 8.97 2.01
N GLU A 337 -7.05 9.27 2.50
CA GLU A 337 -7.88 10.36 1.99
C GLU A 337 -7.21 11.73 2.23
N CYS A 338 -6.73 11.99 3.45
CA CYS A 338 -6.00 13.20 3.80
C CYS A 338 -4.71 13.36 2.99
N ALA A 339 -3.92 12.29 2.85
CA ALA A 339 -2.67 12.33 2.07
C ALA A 339 -2.93 12.59 0.58
N ALA A 340 -4.05 12.08 0.04
CA ALA A 340 -4.46 12.34 -1.34
C ALA A 340 -4.90 13.81 -1.50
N ARG A 341 -5.78 14.32 -0.62
CA ARG A 341 -6.21 15.73 -0.63
C ARG A 341 -5.04 16.69 -0.46
N ALA A 342 -4.08 16.35 0.41
CA ALA A 342 -2.86 17.13 0.63
C ALA A 342 -1.85 17.06 -0.54
N LEU A 343 -2.20 16.42 -1.66
CA LEU A 343 -1.40 16.31 -2.88
C LEU A 343 -0.07 15.55 -2.70
N LEU A 344 0.02 14.72 -1.65
CA LEU A 344 1.19 13.87 -1.41
C LEU A 344 1.18 12.62 -2.28
N MET A 345 0.02 12.18 -2.75
CA MET A 345 -0.12 10.98 -3.59
C MET A 345 -0.63 11.30 -5.00
N PRO A 346 0.15 12.04 -5.83
CA PRO A 346 -0.30 12.42 -7.16
C PRO A 346 -0.52 11.20 -8.06
N GLY A 347 -1.59 11.25 -8.85
CA GLY A 347 -1.84 10.28 -9.91
C GLY A 347 -0.80 10.36 -11.03
N ARG A 348 -0.53 9.23 -11.69
CA ARG A 348 0.47 9.17 -12.78
C ARG A 348 -0.01 9.79 -14.08
N THR A 349 -1.32 9.80 -14.32
CA THR A 349 -1.91 10.25 -15.57
C THR A 349 -3.04 11.25 -15.26
N PRO A 350 -2.94 12.50 -15.75
CA PRO A 350 -4.03 13.47 -15.67
C PRO A 350 -5.35 12.89 -16.21
N GLY A 351 -6.45 13.10 -15.48
CA GLY A 351 -7.79 12.67 -15.91
C GLY A 351 -8.12 11.18 -15.67
N HIS A 352 -7.17 10.37 -15.19
CA HIS A 352 -7.43 8.98 -14.82
C HIS A 352 -7.28 8.76 -13.32
N ARG A 353 -8.28 8.13 -12.71
CA ARG A 353 -8.21 7.71 -11.31
C ARG A 353 -7.05 6.74 -11.12
N THR A 354 -6.25 6.97 -10.09
CA THR A 354 -5.21 6.01 -9.70
C THR A 354 -5.90 4.78 -9.11
N PRO A 355 -5.57 3.56 -9.55
CA PRO A 355 -6.16 2.36 -8.97
C PRO A 355 -5.99 2.35 -7.45
N LEU A 356 -7.07 2.04 -6.73
CA LEU A 356 -7.13 2.23 -5.28
C LEU A 356 -6.13 1.38 -4.51
N TRP A 357 -5.83 0.17 -4.98
CA TRP A 357 -4.75 -0.66 -4.42
C TRP A 357 -3.38 0.04 -4.46
N GLN A 358 -3.10 0.84 -5.50
CA GLN A 358 -1.85 1.62 -5.58
C GLN A 358 -1.88 2.80 -4.63
N GLN A 359 -3.04 3.46 -4.48
CA GLN A 359 -3.21 4.51 -3.49
C GLN A 359 -3.01 3.98 -2.07
N ARG A 360 -3.54 2.79 -1.76
CA ARG A 360 -3.37 2.11 -0.47
C ARG A 360 -1.93 1.75 -0.18
N LEU A 361 -1.24 1.08 -1.13
CA LEU A 361 0.17 0.73 -0.95
C LEU A 361 1.03 1.97 -0.68
N ARG A 362 0.80 3.06 -1.43
CA ARG A 362 1.51 4.33 -1.20
C ARG A 362 1.15 5.00 0.11
N ALA A 363 -0.12 4.96 0.52
CA ALA A 363 -0.57 5.52 1.78
C ALA A 363 -0.01 4.74 2.98
N SER A 364 0.03 3.41 2.91
CA SER A 364 0.64 2.56 3.94
C SER A 364 2.13 2.83 4.09
N GLN A 365 2.87 2.90 2.98
CA GLN A 365 4.29 3.27 2.99
C GLN A 365 4.51 4.66 3.58
N LEU A 366 3.69 5.64 3.17
CA LEU A 366 3.75 7.00 3.72
C LEU A 366 3.44 7.01 5.22
N LEU A 367 2.46 6.22 5.66
CA LEU A 367 2.07 6.14 7.07
C LEU A 367 3.18 5.54 7.92
N GLU A 368 3.80 4.44 7.50
CA GLU A 368 4.94 3.82 8.18
C GLU A 368 6.08 4.82 8.40
N ILE A 369 6.38 5.61 7.36
CA ILE A 369 7.39 6.68 7.46
C ILE A 369 6.92 7.80 8.39
N ALA A 370 5.68 8.27 8.20
CA ALA A 370 5.14 9.41 8.93
C ALA A 370 4.98 9.12 10.43
N GLN A 371 4.77 7.85 10.84
CA GLN A 371 4.70 7.46 12.26
C GLN A 371 5.98 7.82 13.04
N GLY A 372 7.13 7.91 12.37
CA GLY A 372 8.38 8.41 12.97
C GLY A 372 8.37 9.92 13.25
N TYR A 373 7.36 10.65 12.77
CA TYR A 373 7.21 12.11 12.88
C TYR A 373 5.80 12.46 13.38
N PRO A 374 5.54 12.43 14.70
CA PRO A 374 4.21 12.69 15.27
C PRO A 374 3.61 14.05 14.88
N ASP A 375 4.48 15.04 14.62
CA ASP A 375 4.09 16.38 14.19
C ASP A 375 3.81 16.49 12.67
N PHE A 376 3.80 15.37 11.94
CA PHE A 376 3.51 15.37 10.51
C PHE A 376 2.06 15.84 10.25
N PRO A 377 1.84 16.92 9.47
CA PRO A 377 0.52 17.54 9.36
C PRO A 377 -0.61 16.60 8.94
N VAL A 378 -0.33 15.62 8.06
CA VAL A 378 -1.36 14.66 7.64
C VAL A 378 -1.74 13.68 8.76
N ILE A 379 -0.81 13.30 9.64
CA ILE A 379 -1.17 12.49 10.82
C ILE A 379 -2.09 13.30 11.74
N LEU A 380 -1.71 14.56 12.01
CA LEU A 380 -2.51 15.46 12.84
C LEU A 380 -3.91 15.69 12.26
N GLU A 381 -4.00 15.89 10.94
CA GLU A 381 -5.29 16.02 10.25
C GLU A 381 -6.10 14.74 10.32
N THR A 382 -5.48 13.58 10.12
CA THR A 382 -6.18 12.29 10.17
C THR A 382 -6.74 12.04 11.57
N LEU A 383 -5.95 12.30 12.62
CA LEU A 383 -6.42 12.23 14.00
C LEU A 383 -7.59 13.17 14.23
N ARG A 384 -7.49 14.41 13.73
CA ARG A 384 -8.54 15.40 13.85
C ARG A 384 -9.83 14.96 13.15
N GLU A 385 -9.76 14.50 11.91
CA GLU A 385 -10.93 14.01 11.15
C GLU A 385 -11.58 12.82 11.84
N CYS A 386 -10.80 11.81 12.27
CA CYS A 386 -11.35 10.67 13.01
C CYS A 386 -12.03 11.08 14.31
N LEU A 387 -11.39 11.91 15.12
CA LEU A 387 -11.85 12.24 16.48
C LEU A 387 -12.94 13.32 16.53
N GLN A 388 -13.05 14.18 15.50
CA GLN A 388 -13.99 15.31 15.49
C GLN A 388 -15.08 15.19 14.42
N ASP A 389 -14.76 14.68 13.23
CA ASP A 389 -15.70 14.65 12.10
C ASP A 389 -16.42 13.32 11.98
N VAL A 390 -15.74 12.21 12.30
CA VAL A 390 -16.33 10.87 12.31
C VAL A 390 -16.93 10.58 13.68
N TYR A 391 -16.11 10.60 14.74
CA TYR A 391 -16.59 10.36 16.09
C TYR A 391 -17.34 11.56 16.67
N ASP A 392 -18.24 11.27 17.61
CA ASP A 392 -18.87 12.28 18.47
C ASP A 392 -18.44 12.03 19.93
N LEU A 393 -17.17 12.38 20.20
CA LEU A 393 -16.59 12.24 21.53
C LEU A 393 -17.32 13.07 22.60
N PRO A 394 -17.79 14.31 22.32
CA PRO A 394 -18.61 15.04 23.28
C PRO A 394 -19.90 14.32 23.64
N ALA A 395 -20.59 13.68 22.68
CA ALA A 395 -21.77 12.88 22.98
C ALA A 395 -21.42 11.62 23.78
N LEU A 396 -20.33 10.94 23.46
CA LEU A 396 -19.85 9.79 24.23
C LEU A 396 -19.52 10.17 25.67
N GLU A 397 -18.85 11.31 25.89
CA GLU A 397 -18.55 11.83 27.22
C GLU A 397 -19.83 12.11 28.02
N ARG A 398 -20.82 12.78 27.40
CA ARG A 398 -22.13 13.03 28.03
C ARG A 398 -22.86 11.73 28.35
N LEU A 399 -22.85 10.75 27.45
CA LEU A 399 -23.45 9.43 27.65
C LEU A 399 -22.82 8.72 28.85
N MET A 400 -21.49 8.69 28.94
CA MET A 400 -20.79 8.07 30.08
C MET A 400 -21.09 8.78 31.40
N ARG A 401 -21.14 10.13 31.42
CA ARG A 401 -21.53 10.88 32.62
C ARG A 401 -22.94 10.53 33.09
N ARG A 402 -23.90 10.44 32.16
CA ARG A 402 -25.30 10.09 32.46
C ARG A 402 -25.46 8.64 32.93
N LEU A 403 -24.70 7.70 32.36
CA LEU A 403 -24.63 6.31 32.83
C LEU A 403 -24.06 6.22 34.24
N ASN A 404 -22.93 6.87 34.51
CA ASN A 404 -22.32 6.88 35.84
C ASN A 404 -23.16 7.62 36.89
N GLY A 405 -23.94 8.62 36.47
CA GLY A 405 -24.89 9.35 37.31
C GLY A 405 -26.23 8.63 37.54
N GLY A 406 -26.48 7.52 36.85
CA GLY A 406 -27.73 6.75 36.95
C GLY A 406 -28.94 7.36 36.23
N GLU A 407 -28.74 8.42 35.44
CA GLU A 407 -29.80 9.01 34.60
C GLU A 407 -30.17 8.10 33.41
N ILE A 408 -29.20 7.31 32.95
CA ILE A 408 -29.39 6.24 31.97
C ILE A 408 -29.04 4.92 32.66
N GLN A 409 -29.89 3.92 32.47
CA GLN A 409 -29.70 2.60 33.07
C GLN A 409 -29.41 1.55 32.01
N ILE A 410 -28.71 0.47 32.40
CA ILE A 410 -28.49 -0.71 31.56
C ILE A 410 -29.10 -1.89 32.30
N SER A 411 -30.12 -2.53 31.71
CA SER A 411 -30.64 -3.81 32.20
C SER A 411 -30.06 -4.96 31.42
N ASP A 412 -29.79 -6.08 32.09
CA ASP A 412 -29.24 -7.25 31.45
C ASP A 412 -30.26 -8.38 31.28
N VAL A 413 -30.19 -9.07 30.15
CA VAL A 413 -31.08 -10.19 29.80
C VAL A 413 -30.30 -11.26 29.05
N THR A 414 -30.63 -12.53 29.31
CA THR A 414 -30.06 -13.67 28.59
C THR A 414 -31.17 -14.35 27.79
N THR A 415 -31.02 -14.41 26.47
CA THR A 415 -32.00 -14.96 25.53
C THR A 415 -31.48 -16.27 24.92
N THR A 416 -32.38 -17.20 24.64
CA THR A 416 -32.03 -18.47 23.97
C THR A 416 -31.76 -18.28 22.48
N THR A 417 -32.49 -17.35 21.88
CA THR A 417 -32.35 -16.92 20.48
C THR A 417 -32.26 -15.40 20.47
N PRO A 418 -31.53 -14.78 19.52
CA PRO A 418 -31.46 -13.33 19.42
C PRO A 418 -32.84 -12.69 19.35
N SER A 419 -33.05 -11.59 20.07
CA SER A 419 -34.26 -10.77 19.97
C SER A 419 -34.46 -10.20 18.56
N PRO A 420 -35.65 -9.69 18.20
CA PRO A 420 -35.86 -9.01 16.92
C PRO A 420 -34.85 -7.89 16.62
N PHE A 421 -34.54 -7.04 17.62
CA PHE A 421 -33.53 -5.99 17.46
C PHE A 421 -32.11 -6.56 17.35
N ALA A 422 -31.80 -7.61 18.13
CA ALA A 422 -30.51 -8.28 18.03
C ALA A 422 -30.34 -8.97 16.67
N ALA A 423 -31.40 -9.55 16.10
CA ALA A 423 -31.36 -10.16 14.78
C ALA A 423 -31.02 -9.13 13.68
N SER A 424 -31.57 -7.92 13.77
CA SER A 424 -31.23 -6.81 12.87
C SER A 424 -29.77 -6.39 12.99
N LEU A 425 -29.26 -6.24 14.23
CA LEU A 425 -27.85 -5.95 14.51
C LEU A 425 -26.93 -7.08 14.02
N LEU A 426 -27.33 -8.32 14.26
CA LEU A 426 -26.55 -9.51 13.92
C LEU A 426 -26.51 -9.75 12.40
N PHE A 427 -27.53 -9.33 11.67
CA PHE A 427 -27.51 -9.33 10.21
C PHE A 427 -26.39 -8.43 9.66
N GLY A 428 -26.14 -7.26 10.28
CA GLY A 428 -24.97 -6.42 10.01
C GLY A 428 -23.66 -7.01 10.53
N TYR A 429 -23.67 -7.60 11.72
CA TYR A 429 -22.52 -8.26 12.35
C TYR A 429 -21.95 -9.45 11.54
N VAL A 430 -22.79 -10.29 10.95
CA VAL A 430 -22.35 -11.44 10.13
C VAL A 430 -21.64 -10.99 8.84
N ALA A 431 -21.92 -9.78 8.35
CA ALA A 431 -21.23 -9.20 7.19
C ALA A 431 -19.82 -8.65 7.53
N GLU A 432 -19.61 -8.17 8.76
CA GLU A 432 -18.32 -7.67 9.26
C GLU A 432 -17.44 -8.77 9.91
N PHE A 433 -18.05 -9.81 10.50
CA PHE A 433 -17.34 -10.82 11.28
C PHE A 433 -16.58 -11.87 10.44
N MET A 434 -16.74 -11.93 9.12
CA MET A 434 -15.83 -12.77 8.33
C MET A 434 -14.40 -12.22 8.26
N TYR A 435 -14.13 -10.95 8.66
CA TYR A 435 -12.82 -10.32 8.43
C TYR A 435 -12.29 -9.32 9.48
N GLN A 436 -12.80 -9.29 10.72
CA GLN A 436 -12.08 -8.57 11.80
C GLN A 436 -10.90 -9.36 12.39
N SER A 437 -10.93 -10.70 12.32
CA SER A 437 -9.89 -11.55 12.91
C SER A 437 -9.18 -12.38 11.84
N ASP A 438 -8.50 -11.70 10.93
CA ASP A 438 -7.44 -12.32 10.14
C ASP A 438 -6.53 -11.21 9.61
N ALA A 439 -5.85 -10.48 10.52
CA ALA A 439 -4.51 -10.00 10.19
C ALA A 439 -3.80 -11.23 9.62
N PRO A 440 -3.48 -11.25 8.32
CA PRO A 440 -3.50 -12.48 7.57
C PRO A 440 -2.69 -13.55 8.30
N LEU A 441 -3.11 -14.82 8.29
CA LEU A 441 -2.14 -15.88 8.50
C LEU A 441 -0.98 -15.76 7.50
N ALA A 442 -1.08 -14.95 6.44
CA ALA A 442 0.02 -14.50 5.59
C ALA A 442 0.70 -13.19 6.04
N GLU A 443 0.30 -12.49 7.10
CA GLU A 443 1.06 -11.44 7.80
C GLU A 443 1.58 -11.95 9.14
N ARG A 444 0.93 -12.93 9.80
CA ARG A 444 1.52 -13.76 10.86
C ARG A 444 2.42 -14.84 10.29
N ARG A 445 2.13 -15.45 9.12
CA ARG A 445 3.11 -16.24 8.35
C ARG A 445 3.90 -15.40 7.37
N ALA A 446 3.62 -14.15 7.01
CA ALA A 446 4.69 -13.32 6.42
C ALA A 446 5.44 -12.52 7.46
N SER A 447 5.06 -12.46 8.73
CA SER A 447 5.98 -12.11 9.81
C SER A 447 6.71 -13.36 10.29
N VAL A 448 6.08 -14.53 10.40
CA VAL A 448 6.76 -15.82 10.72
C VAL A 448 7.50 -16.43 9.50
N LEU A 449 7.19 -16.08 8.25
CA LEU A 449 7.97 -16.42 7.04
C LEU A 449 8.74 -15.21 6.46
N SER A 450 8.55 -13.97 6.95
CA SER A 450 9.62 -12.95 6.84
C SER A 450 10.68 -13.12 7.92
N LEU A 451 10.38 -13.86 8.98
CA LEU A 451 11.32 -14.16 10.06
C LEU A 451 12.16 -15.39 9.84
N ASP A 452 12.08 -16.03 8.67
CA ASP A 452 12.88 -17.22 8.46
C ASP A 452 13.53 -17.28 7.08
N SER A 453 14.26 -16.19 6.81
CA SER A 453 15.42 -16.17 5.92
C SER A 453 16.41 -17.30 6.23
N GLU A 454 16.42 -17.81 7.46
CA GLU A 454 17.21 -18.99 7.87
C GLU A 454 16.56 -20.32 7.50
N LEU A 455 15.25 -20.53 7.66
CA LEU A 455 14.56 -21.76 7.22
C LEU A 455 14.60 -21.94 5.70
N LEU A 456 14.49 -20.86 4.91
CA LEU A 456 14.68 -20.93 3.45
C LEU A 456 16.15 -21.25 3.09
N ARG A 457 17.12 -20.75 3.87
CA ARG A 457 18.56 -21.12 3.78
C ARG A 457 18.80 -22.61 4.07
N ASN A 458 18.01 -23.18 4.98
CA ASN A 458 18.12 -24.58 5.41
C ASN A 458 17.34 -25.56 4.50
N LEU A 459 16.27 -25.11 3.83
CA LEU A 459 15.42 -25.94 2.97
C LEU A 459 15.82 -25.95 1.49
N LEU A 460 16.44 -24.87 0.97
CA LEU A 460 16.81 -24.78 -0.46
C LEU A 460 18.22 -25.26 -0.80
N GLY A 461 19.03 -25.61 0.20
CA GLY A 461 20.43 -25.94 -0.01
C GLY A 461 21.23 -24.71 -0.40
N GLN A 462 22.42 -24.60 0.18
CA GLN A 462 23.43 -23.54 0.00
C GLN A 462 23.58 -23.08 -1.46
N VAL A 463 22.80 -22.08 -1.88
CA VAL A 463 23.13 -21.24 -3.02
C VAL A 463 23.16 -19.81 -2.50
N ASP A 464 24.33 -19.19 -2.59
CA ASP A 464 24.57 -17.90 -1.97
C ASP A 464 23.73 -16.81 -2.66
N PRO A 465 23.07 -15.91 -1.91
CA PRO A 465 22.23 -14.86 -2.50
C PRO A 465 22.96 -13.95 -3.49
N GLY A 466 24.28 -13.76 -3.30
CA GLY A 466 25.13 -13.00 -4.23
C GLY A 466 25.34 -13.68 -5.58
N GLU A 467 25.34 -15.02 -5.64
CA GLU A 467 25.47 -15.78 -6.89
C GLU A 467 24.17 -15.79 -7.71
N LEU A 468 23.04 -15.44 -7.10
CA LEU A 468 21.72 -15.38 -7.73
C LEU A 468 21.42 -14.02 -8.40
N LEU A 469 22.28 -13.02 -8.21
CA LEU A 469 22.08 -11.69 -8.79
C LEU A 469 22.80 -11.57 -10.13
N ASP A 470 22.06 -11.15 -11.16
CA ASP A 470 22.62 -10.94 -12.48
C ASP A 470 23.52 -9.67 -12.49
N PRO A 471 24.80 -9.76 -12.91
CA PRO A 471 25.72 -8.62 -12.93
C PRO A 471 25.25 -7.44 -13.80
N GLN A 472 24.53 -7.71 -14.90
CA GLN A 472 23.96 -6.65 -15.74
C GLN A 472 22.82 -5.94 -15.02
N VAL A 473 21.99 -6.68 -14.29
CA VAL A 473 20.91 -6.11 -13.47
C VAL A 473 21.47 -5.23 -12.36
N ILE A 474 22.54 -5.66 -11.68
CA ILE A 474 23.22 -4.85 -10.65
C ILE A 474 23.67 -3.52 -11.25
N ARG A 475 24.39 -3.54 -12.37
CA ARG A 475 24.87 -2.33 -13.04
C ARG A 475 23.72 -1.41 -13.48
N GLN A 476 22.65 -1.98 -14.04
CA GLN A 476 21.50 -1.18 -14.48
C GLN A 476 20.79 -0.52 -13.29
N VAL A 477 20.63 -1.24 -12.18
CA VAL A 477 20.03 -0.68 -10.96
C VAL A 477 20.93 0.41 -10.38
N GLU A 478 22.25 0.21 -10.35
CA GLU A 478 23.22 1.24 -9.94
C GLU A 478 23.07 2.52 -10.78
N GLU A 479 23.09 2.41 -12.11
CA GLU A 479 22.94 3.56 -13.03
C GLU A 479 21.58 4.26 -12.86
N GLU A 480 20.52 3.52 -12.51
CA GLU A 480 19.19 4.08 -12.23
C GLU A 480 19.14 4.79 -10.86
N LEU A 481 19.74 4.22 -9.83
CA LEU A 481 19.79 4.80 -8.47
C LEU A 481 20.66 6.06 -8.46
N GLN A 482 21.81 6.02 -9.12
CA GLN A 482 22.74 7.16 -9.28
C GLN A 482 22.24 8.25 -10.25
N ARG A 483 21.05 8.09 -10.85
CA ARG A 483 20.47 9.01 -11.84
C ARG A 483 21.33 9.22 -13.10
N LEU A 484 22.20 8.27 -13.44
CA LEU A 484 23.06 8.30 -14.62
C LEU A 484 22.37 7.78 -15.88
N ALA A 485 21.41 6.86 -15.71
CA ALA A 485 20.62 6.30 -16.81
C ALA A 485 19.91 7.41 -17.62
N PRO A 486 19.89 7.36 -18.97
CA PRO A 486 19.38 8.45 -19.82
C PRO A 486 17.95 8.93 -19.48
N GLY A 487 17.07 8.01 -19.05
CA GLY A 487 15.70 8.34 -18.63
C GLY A 487 15.53 8.84 -17.19
N ARG A 488 16.60 8.86 -16.39
CA ARG A 488 16.58 9.21 -14.95
C ARG A 488 17.32 10.49 -14.60
N ARG A 489 18.10 11.04 -15.54
CA ARG A 489 18.83 12.30 -15.38
C ARG A 489 17.91 13.45 -15.00
N ALA A 490 18.41 14.32 -14.12
CA ALA A 490 17.72 15.50 -13.65
C ALA A 490 17.55 16.54 -14.76
N LYS A 491 16.52 17.38 -14.61
CA LYS A 491 16.18 18.45 -15.56
C LYS A 491 15.84 19.73 -14.82
N GLY A 492 16.34 20.85 -15.32
CA GLY A 492 16.13 22.18 -14.75
C GLY A 492 16.75 22.37 -13.36
N GLU A 493 16.66 23.59 -12.83
CA GLU A 493 17.21 23.98 -11.53
C GLU A 493 16.72 23.08 -10.38
N GLU A 494 15.41 22.81 -10.33
CA GLU A 494 14.80 21.96 -9.31
C GLU A 494 15.30 20.51 -9.34
N GLY A 495 15.69 20.03 -10.53
CA GLY A 495 16.29 18.71 -10.68
C GLY A 495 17.65 18.61 -10.00
N LEU A 496 18.48 19.66 -10.08
CA LEU A 496 19.79 19.71 -9.40
C LEU A 496 19.63 19.71 -7.88
N PHE A 497 18.68 20.49 -7.36
CA PHE A 497 18.36 20.48 -5.94
C PHE A 497 17.87 19.09 -5.48
N ASP A 498 17.01 18.42 -6.26
CA ASP A 498 16.55 17.07 -5.95
C ASP A 498 17.69 16.04 -5.93
N LEU A 499 18.73 16.19 -6.77
CA LEU A 499 19.92 15.31 -6.72
C LEU A 499 20.65 15.43 -5.38
N LEU A 500 20.93 16.65 -4.93
CA LEU A 500 21.58 16.90 -3.63
C LEU A 500 20.74 16.40 -2.46
N ARG A 501 19.42 16.57 -2.57
CA ARG A 501 18.46 16.12 -1.56
C ARG A 501 18.39 14.59 -1.50
N GLU A 502 18.27 13.90 -2.63
CA GLU A 502 18.07 12.45 -2.71
C GLU A 502 19.36 11.64 -2.54
N LEU A 503 20.46 12.04 -3.19
CA LEU A 503 21.73 11.31 -3.20
C LEU A 503 22.71 11.81 -2.13
N GLY A 504 22.57 13.06 -1.69
CA GLY A 504 23.47 13.70 -0.72
C GLY A 504 24.49 14.65 -1.37
N PRO A 505 25.48 15.13 -0.58
CA PRO A 505 26.46 16.10 -1.04
C PRO A 505 27.39 15.54 -2.13
N MET A 506 27.58 16.29 -3.22
CA MET A 506 28.40 15.86 -4.36
C MET A 506 29.11 17.03 -5.05
N THR A 507 30.03 16.71 -5.95
CA THR A 507 30.80 17.71 -6.71
C THR A 507 29.99 18.33 -7.85
N VAL A 508 30.46 19.45 -8.41
CA VAL A 508 29.84 20.06 -9.60
C VAL A 508 29.93 19.13 -10.82
N GLU A 509 31.02 18.37 -10.93
CA GLU A 509 31.25 17.39 -11.99
C GLU A 509 30.24 16.24 -11.90
N ASP A 510 29.98 15.76 -10.68
CA ASP A 510 28.97 14.74 -10.39
C ASP A 510 27.56 15.18 -10.78
N LEU A 511 27.20 16.43 -10.47
CA LEU A 511 25.92 17.02 -10.84
C LEU A 511 25.78 17.12 -12.37
N ALA A 512 26.85 17.53 -13.05
CA ALA A 512 26.86 17.64 -14.51
C ALA A 512 26.62 16.30 -15.21
N GLN A 513 27.20 15.20 -14.71
CA GLN A 513 26.99 13.87 -15.29
C GLN A 513 25.54 13.37 -15.12
N ARG A 514 24.85 13.83 -14.07
CA ARG A 514 23.49 13.40 -13.69
C ARG A 514 22.39 14.34 -14.18
N HIS A 515 22.73 15.39 -14.94
CA HIS A 515 21.80 16.40 -15.44
C HIS A 515 21.80 16.46 -16.98
N THR A 516 20.70 16.91 -17.60
CA THR A 516 20.59 16.97 -19.08
C THR A 516 20.99 18.31 -19.70
N GLY A 517 21.09 19.37 -18.90
CA GLY A 517 21.45 20.72 -19.34
C GLY A 517 22.95 20.89 -19.65
N SER A 518 23.30 22.00 -20.29
CA SER A 518 24.70 22.34 -20.61
C SER A 518 25.49 22.73 -19.35
N SER A 519 26.82 22.71 -19.41
CA SER A 519 27.67 23.13 -18.28
C SER A 519 27.41 24.58 -17.85
N GLU A 520 27.11 25.47 -18.80
CA GLU A 520 26.79 26.88 -18.52
C GLU A 520 25.43 27.03 -17.82
N GLU A 521 24.42 26.28 -18.26
CA GLU A 521 23.10 26.27 -17.61
C GLU A 521 23.20 25.75 -16.18
N ILE A 522 23.95 24.66 -15.96
CA ILE A 522 24.15 24.07 -14.64
C ILE A 522 24.87 25.06 -13.72
N ALA A 523 25.93 25.73 -14.18
CA ALA A 523 26.61 26.75 -13.40
C ALA A 523 25.65 27.88 -12.98
N SER A 524 24.82 28.38 -13.91
CA SER A 524 23.82 29.40 -13.61
C SER A 524 22.78 28.94 -12.58
N TYR A 525 22.29 27.70 -12.70
CA TYR A 525 21.35 27.14 -11.73
C TYR A 525 21.99 26.99 -10.33
N LEU A 526 23.25 26.58 -10.25
CA LEU A 526 23.95 26.45 -8.96
C LEU A 526 24.21 27.81 -8.32
N GLU A 527 24.58 28.82 -9.10
CA GLU A 527 24.71 30.21 -8.63
C GLU A 527 23.40 30.74 -8.06
N ASN A 528 22.28 30.49 -8.74
CA ASN A 528 20.95 30.87 -8.25
C ASN A 528 20.62 30.18 -6.93
N LEU A 529 20.81 28.85 -6.85
CA LEU A 529 20.54 28.06 -5.64
C LEU A 529 21.40 28.49 -4.45
N LEU A 530 22.66 28.88 -4.69
CA LEU A 530 23.56 29.46 -3.68
C LEU A 530 23.08 30.85 -3.23
N ALA A 531 22.70 31.72 -4.17
CA ALA A 531 22.23 33.06 -3.89
C ALA A 531 20.96 33.07 -3.02
N VAL A 532 20.05 32.12 -3.24
CA VAL A 532 18.84 31.93 -2.41
C VAL A 532 19.05 31.02 -1.20
N LYS A 533 20.31 30.64 -0.91
CA LYS A 533 20.71 29.80 0.23
C LYS A 533 19.96 28.47 0.35
N ARG A 534 19.62 27.85 -0.78
CA ARG A 534 19.05 26.49 -0.81
C ARG A 534 20.11 25.41 -0.77
N ILE A 535 21.32 25.73 -1.22
CA ILE A 535 22.48 24.85 -1.16
C ILE A 535 23.65 25.61 -0.54
N PHE A 536 24.66 24.90 -0.06
CA PHE A 536 25.89 25.49 0.46
C PHE A 536 27.12 24.64 0.12
N PRO A 537 28.30 25.26 -0.07
CA PRO A 537 29.55 24.54 -0.24
C PRO A 537 30.04 24.01 1.12
N THR A 538 30.56 22.79 1.11
CA THR A 538 31.15 22.14 2.28
C THR A 538 32.33 21.27 1.88
N MET A 539 33.29 21.12 2.80
CA MET A 539 34.39 20.17 2.64
C MET A 539 34.01 18.82 3.24
N ILE A 540 33.96 17.79 2.41
CA ILE A 540 33.73 16.40 2.82
C ILE A 540 34.80 15.55 2.13
N SER A 541 35.52 14.73 2.89
CA SER A 541 36.56 13.84 2.36
C SER A 541 37.63 14.55 1.53
N GLY A 542 38.02 15.74 1.98
CA GLY A 542 39.07 16.55 1.33
C GLY A 542 38.66 17.18 0.00
N GLN A 543 37.39 17.04 -0.42
CA GLN A 543 36.85 17.63 -1.63
C GLN A 543 35.77 18.67 -1.31
N GLU A 544 35.72 19.72 -2.12
CA GLU A 544 34.62 20.69 -2.07
C GLU A 544 33.38 20.10 -2.74
N ARG A 545 32.30 19.99 -1.97
CA ARG A 545 31.02 19.44 -2.40
C ARG A 545 29.91 20.43 -2.10
N LEU A 546 28.85 20.40 -2.91
CA LEU A 546 27.63 21.14 -2.64
C LEU A 546 26.67 20.25 -1.86
N ALA A 547 26.03 20.80 -0.84
CA ALA A 547 25.04 20.13 -0.01
C ALA A 547 23.72 20.91 0.00
N CYS A 548 22.60 20.20 0.19
CA CYS A 548 21.31 20.82 0.42
C CYS A 548 21.28 21.51 1.80
N MET A 549 20.68 22.70 1.90
CA MET A 549 20.56 23.41 3.18
C MET A 549 19.78 22.62 4.24
N ASP A 550 18.83 21.77 3.83
CA ASP A 550 18.08 20.90 4.74
C ASP A 550 18.96 19.83 5.43
N ASP A 551 20.17 19.59 4.92
CA ASP A 551 21.15 18.67 5.51
C ASP A 551 22.16 19.35 6.43
N ALA A 552 22.09 20.67 6.60
CA ALA A 552 23.02 21.44 7.44
C ALA A 552 23.18 20.82 8.84
N ALA A 553 22.07 20.64 9.57
CA ALA A 553 22.13 20.02 10.89
C ALA A 553 22.66 18.58 10.88
N ARG A 554 22.28 17.76 9.88
CA ARG A 554 22.74 16.36 9.77
C ARG A 554 24.25 16.29 9.54
N LEU A 555 24.77 17.08 8.61
CA LEU A 555 26.19 17.11 8.28
C LEU A 555 27.03 17.71 9.41
N ARG A 556 26.53 18.74 10.10
CA ARG A 556 27.16 19.28 11.30
C ARG A 556 27.23 18.23 12.41
N ASP A 557 26.11 17.60 12.72
CA ASP A 557 25.98 16.70 13.88
C ASP A 557 26.65 15.34 13.63
N ALA A 558 26.68 14.83 12.38
CA ALA A 558 27.35 13.57 12.04
C ALA A 558 28.83 13.71 11.68
N LEU A 559 29.20 14.73 10.88
CA LEU A 559 30.53 14.85 10.27
C LEU A 559 31.33 16.06 10.78
N GLY A 560 30.76 16.90 11.64
CA GLY A 560 31.43 18.10 12.15
C GLY A 560 31.61 19.18 11.09
N VAL A 561 30.80 19.18 10.02
CA VAL A 561 30.86 20.17 8.95
C VAL A 561 30.62 21.58 9.50
N ARG A 562 31.45 22.54 9.04
CA ARG A 562 31.25 23.96 9.32
C ARG A 562 30.10 24.49 8.47
N LEU A 563 29.08 25.04 9.12
CA LEU A 563 27.95 25.64 8.46
C LEU A 563 28.24 27.10 8.07
N PRO A 564 27.62 27.62 6.99
CA PRO A 564 27.65 29.03 6.66
C PRO A 564 27.21 29.92 7.83
N GLU A 565 27.75 31.14 7.90
CA GLU A 565 27.31 32.14 8.87
C GLU A 565 25.87 32.61 8.55
N SER A 566 25.11 33.01 9.57
CA SER A 566 23.75 33.57 9.42
C SER A 566 22.72 32.64 8.75
N LEU A 567 22.54 31.43 9.31
CA LEU A 567 21.46 30.52 8.92
C LEU A 567 20.19 30.75 9.76
N PRO A 568 18.99 30.66 9.17
CA PRO A 568 17.74 30.56 9.91
C PRO A 568 17.78 29.44 10.97
N GLU A 569 17.21 29.70 12.15
CA GLU A 569 17.25 28.78 13.31
C GLU A 569 16.73 27.37 12.97
N ILE A 570 15.81 27.28 12.00
CA ILE A 570 15.23 26.02 11.56
C ILE A 570 16.25 25.01 11.02
N TYR A 571 17.33 25.48 10.38
CA TYR A 571 18.40 24.64 9.86
C TYR A 571 19.42 24.22 10.93
N LEU A 572 19.28 24.75 12.16
CA LEU A 572 20.20 24.51 13.26
C LEU A 572 19.67 23.50 14.27
N HIS A 573 18.38 23.14 14.20
CA HIS A 573 17.76 22.16 15.08
C HIS A 573 18.50 20.81 15.02
N ARG A 574 18.75 20.23 16.19
CA ARG A 574 19.45 18.94 16.30
C ARG A 574 18.63 17.82 15.67
N VAL A 575 19.33 16.89 15.03
CA VAL A 575 18.74 15.67 14.46
C VAL A 575 19.07 14.50 15.39
N SER A 576 18.09 13.61 15.64
CA SER A 576 18.25 12.51 16.61
C SER A 576 19.28 11.46 16.17
N TYR A 577 19.29 11.07 14.88
CA TYR A 577 20.15 10.00 14.35
C TYR A 577 20.85 10.42 13.05
N PRO A 578 21.71 11.46 13.07
CA PRO A 578 22.21 12.10 11.86
C PRO A 578 23.09 11.16 11.02
N LEU A 579 23.91 10.32 11.65
CA LEU A 579 24.78 9.37 10.95
C LEU A 579 24.00 8.23 10.28
N ARG A 580 23.00 7.70 11.01
CA ARG A 580 22.06 6.70 10.50
C ARG A 580 21.34 7.19 9.24
N ASP A 581 20.85 8.44 9.27
CA ASP A 581 20.14 9.04 8.14
C ASP A 581 21.03 9.21 6.89
N LEU A 582 22.30 9.58 7.08
CA LEU A 582 23.28 9.68 5.99
C LEU A 582 23.59 8.31 5.38
N PHE A 583 23.79 7.29 6.21
CA PHE A 583 24.11 5.93 5.76
C PHE A 583 22.93 5.31 5.01
N LEU A 584 21.71 5.40 5.55
CA LEU A 584 20.52 4.88 4.89
C LEU A 584 20.29 5.54 3.53
N ARG A 585 20.52 6.86 3.43
CA ARG A 585 20.43 7.57 2.15
C ARG A 585 21.46 7.04 1.16
N TYR A 586 22.72 6.91 1.57
CA TYR A 586 23.79 6.39 0.72
C TYR A 586 23.49 4.96 0.25
N LEU A 587 23.07 4.08 1.15
CA LEU A 587 22.74 2.67 0.86
C LEU A 587 21.47 2.49 0.01
N ARG A 588 20.58 3.48 -0.03
CA ARG A 588 19.44 3.52 -0.96
C ARG A 588 19.84 4.03 -2.34
N ALA A 589 20.92 4.80 -2.43
CA ALA A 589 21.46 5.35 -3.67
C ALA A 589 22.41 4.40 -4.42
N HIS A 590 22.82 3.29 -3.81
CA HIS A 590 23.78 2.34 -4.37
C HIS A 590 23.22 0.91 -4.35
N ALA A 591 23.60 0.10 -5.34
CA ALA A 591 23.19 -1.29 -5.50
C ALA A 591 23.91 -2.20 -4.51
N LEU A 592 25.24 -2.08 -4.41
CA LEU A 592 26.10 -2.87 -3.53
C LEU A 592 27.20 -1.95 -2.99
N VAL A 593 27.44 -1.98 -1.68
CA VAL A 593 28.36 -1.07 -0.99
C VAL A 593 29.26 -1.83 -0.04
N THR A 594 30.53 -1.44 0.08
CA THR A 594 31.45 -1.98 1.11
C THR A 594 31.58 -1.02 2.30
N ALA A 595 31.98 -1.52 3.48
CA ALA A 595 32.22 -0.65 4.63
C ALA A 595 33.37 0.35 4.33
N GLU A 596 34.37 -0.08 3.56
CA GLU A 596 35.47 0.78 3.09
C GLU A 596 34.97 1.96 2.23
N GLN A 597 34.01 1.72 1.33
CA GLN A 597 33.43 2.79 0.50
C GLN A 597 32.70 3.83 1.36
N LEU A 598 31.90 3.39 2.33
CA LEU A 598 31.22 4.29 3.27
C LEU A 598 32.21 5.07 4.15
N ALA A 599 33.25 4.40 4.63
CA ALA A 599 34.31 5.02 5.44
C ALA A 599 35.02 6.12 4.65
N HIS A 600 35.37 5.84 3.39
CA HIS A 600 35.99 6.82 2.50
C HIS A 600 35.03 7.97 2.16
N GLU A 601 33.78 7.67 1.82
CA GLU A 601 32.80 8.68 1.42
C GLU A 601 32.54 9.70 2.52
N PHE A 602 32.39 9.25 3.77
CA PHE A 602 32.08 10.11 4.91
C PHE A 602 33.30 10.50 5.76
N SER A 603 34.52 10.07 5.40
CA SER A 603 35.75 10.27 6.18
C SER A 603 35.64 9.79 7.64
N LEU A 604 35.05 8.61 7.82
CA LEU A 604 34.87 7.98 9.13
C LEU A 604 35.83 6.82 9.32
N GLY A 605 36.17 6.53 10.58
CA GLY A 605 36.93 5.33 10.91
C GLY A 605 36.09 4.08 10.61
N ILE A 606 36.70 3.06 9.98
CA ILE A 606 35.98 1.86 9.52
C ILE A 606 35.22 1.15 10.65
N ALA A 607 35.76 1.14 11.87
CA ALA A 607 35.09 0.56 13.04
C ALA A 607 33.74 1.24 13.36
N ILE A 608 33.63 2.56 13.18
CA ILE A 608 32.37 3.30 13.39
C ILE A 608 31.36 2.88 12.31
N VAL A 609 31.84 2.71 11.08
CA VAL A 609 31.01 2.30 9.94
C VAL A 609 30.45 0.89 10.16
N GLU A 610 31.31 -0.06 10.53
CA GLU A 610 30.92 -1.45 10.81
C GLU A 610 29.90 -1.54 11.96
N GLU A 611 30.13 -0.80 13.06
CA GLU A 611 29.19 -0.77 14.19
C GLU A 611 27.81 -0.23 13.76
N GLN A 612 27.78 0.86 12.99
CA GLN A 612 26.52 1.43 12.50
C GLN A 612 25.80 0.51 11.50
N LEU A 613 26.54 -0.14 10.58
CA LEU A 613 25.97 -1.12 9.66
C LEU A 613 25.38 -2.33 10.40
N GLN A 614 26.05 -2.77 11.48
CA GLN A 614 25.55 -3.84 12.32
C GLN A 614 24.26 -3.45 13.06
N GLN A 615 24.17 -2.24 13.62
CA GLN A 615 22.94 -1.71 14.22
C GLN A 615 21.79 -1.62 13.19
N LEU A 616 22.08 -1.17 11.97
CA LEU A 616 21.10 -1.12 10.89
C LEU A 616 20.62 -2.52 10.47
N ARG A 617 21.50 -3.52 10.54
CA ARG A 617 21.17 -4.92 10.24
C ARG A 617 20.27 -5.52 11.31
N GLU A 618 20.53 -5.24 12.59
CA GLU A 618 19.65 -5.66 13.70
C GLU A 618 18.25 -5.05 13.60
N GLN A 619 18.14 -3.84 13.01
CA GLN A 619 16.86 -3.19 12.69
C GLN A 619 16.20 -3.75 11.41
N GLY A 620 16.86 -4.65 10.67
CA GLY A 620 16.35 -5.22 9.42
C GLY A 620 16.35 -4.26 8.22
N LEU A 621 17.08 -3.14 8.28
CA LEU A 621 17.10 -2.13 7.22
C LEU A 621 18.14 -2.45 6.13
N VAL A 622 19.18 -3.19 6.48
CA VAL A 622 20.29 -3.55 5.58
C VAL A 622 20.62 -5.03 5.74
N MET A 623 21.21 -5.62 4.70
CA MET A 623 21.67 -6.99 4.67
C MET A 623 23.14 -7.05 4.25
N ASN A 624 23.84 -8.06 4.77
CA ASN A 624 25.20 -8.39 4.36
C ASN A 624 25.16 -9.66 3.50
N LEU A 625 25.66 -9.57 2.25
CA LEU A 625 25.58 -10.63 1.24
C LEU A 625 26.81 -11.55 1.19
N GLN A 626 27.80 -11.37 2.08
CA GLN A 626 29.18 -11.93 2.13
C GLN A 626 30.27 -10.93 1.65
N GLN A 627 31.53 -11.15 2.09
CA GLN A 627 32.72 -10.33 1.77
C GLN A 627 32.60 -8.83 2.08
N ASP A 628 31.94 -8.48 3.18
CA ASP A 628 31.68 -7.08 3.57
C ASP A 628 30.87 -6.28 2.53
N ILE A 629 30.03 -6.98 1.74
CA ILE A 629 29.09 -6.35 0.81
C ILE A 629 27.75 -6.14 1.49
N TRP A 630 27.37 -4.87 1.60
CA TRP A 630 26.14 -4.38 2.21
C TRP A 630 25.17 -3.87 1.15
N VAL A 631 23.88 -4.11 1.41
CA VAL A 631 22.78 -3.65 0.56
C VAL A 631 21.58 -3.27 1.44
N SER A 632 20.82 -2.26 1.04
CA SER A 632 19.54 -1.97 1.70
C SER A 632 18.48 -3.02 1.33
N ASP A 633 17.55 -3.33 2.24
CA ASP A 633 16.51 -4.34 1.98
C ASP A 633 15.68 -4.02 0.73
N GLU A 634 15.31 -2.75 0.57
CA GLU A 634 14.54 -2.27 -0.58
C GLU A 634 15.27 -2.50 -1.91
N VAL A 635 16.55 -2.16 -1.96
CA VAL A 635 17.37 -2.32 -3.17
C VAL A 635 17.61 -3.80 -3.46
N PHE A 636 17.87 -4.62 -2.45
CA PHE A 636 18.02 -6.06 -2.63
C PHE A 636 16.76 -6.71 -3.20
N ARG A 637 15.57 -6.33 -2.69
CA ARG A 637 14.28 -6.83 -3.21
C ARG A 637 14.12 -6.48 -4.69
N ARG A 638 14.49 -5.27 -5.08
CA ARG A 638 14.47 -4.83 -6.49
C ARG A 638 15.46 -5.60 -7.35
N LEU A 639 16.69 -5.79 -6.89
CA LEU A 639 17.72 -6.58 -7.57
C LEU A 639 17.24 -8.02 -7.77
N ARG A 640 16.75 -8.68 -6.71
CA ARG A 640 16.24 -10.04 -6.75
C ARG A 640 15.09 -10.21 -7.74
N LEU A 641 14.09 -9.31 -7.72
CA LEU A 641 12.95 -9.37 -8.64
C LEU A 641 13.37 -9.24 -10.10
N ARG A 642 14.27 -8.30 -10.41
CA ARG A 642 14.76 -8.07 -11.77
C ARG A 642 15.67 -9.19 -12.26
N SER A 643 16.57 -9.70 -11.42
CA SER A 643 17.41 -10.86 -11.74
C SER A 643 16.56 -12.10 -12.02
N LEU A 644 15.50 -12.32 -11.25
CA LEU A 644 14.56 -13.41 -11.47
C LEU A 644 13.76 -13.23 -12.77
N GLN A 645 13.37 -11.99 -13.10
CA GLN A 645 12.74 -11.69 -14.38
C GLN A 645 13.70 -11.94 -15.55
N ALA A 646 14.95 -11.48 -15.46
CA ALA A 646 15.98 -11.71 -16.47
C ALA A 646 16.25 -13.20 -16.67
N ALA A 647 16.34 -13.98 -15.60
CA ALA A 647 16.46 -15.44 -15.66
C ALA A 647 15.25 -16.09 -16.35
N ARG A 648 14.02 -15.66 -16.03
CA ARG A 648 12.80 -16.14 -16.70
C ARG A 648 12.81 -15.80 -18.19
N GLU A 649 13.20 -14.58 -18.55
CA GLU A 649 13.31 -14.13 -19.93
C GLU A 649 14.36 -14.94 -20.71
N ALA A 650 15.51 -15.24 -20.09
CA ALA A 650 16.54 -16.11 -20.66
C ALA A 650 16.06 -17.54 -20.91
N THR A 651 15.13 -18.05 -20.08
CA THR A 651 14.51 -19.39 -20.23
C THR A 651 13.20 -19.40 -21.02
N ARG A 652 12.85 -18.31 -21.71
CA ARG A 652 11.56 -18.20 -22.42
C ARG A 652 11.47 -19.25 -23.55
N PRO A 653 10.34 -19.97 -23.66
CA PRO A 653 10.13 -20.91 -24.77
C PRO A 653 10.24 -20.19 -26.12
N VAL A 654 11.07 -20.74 -27.01
CA VAL A 654 11.21 -20.26 -28.39
C VAL A 654 10.19 -20.94 -29.30
N ALA A 655 9.90 -20.33 -30.45
CA ALA A 655 9.03 -20.95 -31.44
C ALA A 655 9.60 -22.29 -31.91
N ALA A 656 8.73 -23.25 -32.25
CA ALA A 656 9.13 -24.56 -32.74
C ALA A 656 10.06 -24.50 -33.97
N THR A 657 9.92 -23.45 -34.78
CA THR A 657 10.78 -23.17 -35.94
C THR A 657 12.23 -22.86 -35.55
N THR A 658 12.44 -22.14 -34.44
CA THR A 658 13.79 -21.84 -33.91
C THR A 658 14.47 -23.11 -33.43
N TYR A 659 13.74 -23.99 -32.75
CA TYR A 659 14.25 -25.30 -32.33
C TYR A 659 14.60 -26.19 -33.53
N ALA A 660 13.70 -26.28 -34.52
CA ALA A 660 13.95 -27.05 -35.73
C ALA A 660 15.20 -26.56 -36.48
N ARG A 661 15.37 -25.23 -36.61
CA ARG A 661 16.57 -24.64 -37.22
C ARG A 661 17.84 -24.99 -36.46
N LEU A 662 17.86 -24.81 -35.14
CA LEU A 662 19.00 -25.17 -34.29
C LEU A 662 19.38 -26.64 -34.46
N LEU A 663 18.38 -27.52 -34.55
CA LEU A 663 18.60 -28.95 -34.75
C LEU A 663 19.23 -29.23 -36.12
N LEU A 664 18.76 -28.58 -37.19
CA LEU A 664 19.35 -28.70 -38.53
C LEU A 664 20.77 -28.11 -38.62
N GLU A 665 21.05 -27.01 -37.94
CA GLU A 665 22.40 -26.42 -37.81
C GLU A 665 23.35 -27.38 -37.09
N ARG A 666 22.91 -27.92 -35.93
CA ARG A 666 23.68 -28.91 -35.15
C ARG A 666 23.89 -30.21 -35.91
N GLN A 667 22.98 -30.58 -36.80
CA GLN A 667 23.08 -31.76 -37.66
C GLN A 667 23.93 -31.53 -38.92
N GLY A 668 24.52 -30.33 -39.10
CA GLY A 668 25.37 -30.01 -40.25
C GLY A 668 24.61 -29.95 -41.59
N VAL A 669 23.28 -29.82 -41.54
CA VAL A 669 22.41 -29.71 -42.73
C VAL A 669 22.27 -28.24 -43.16
N LEU A 670 22.31 -27.32 -42.19
CA LEU A 670 22.32 -25.87 -42.42
C LEU A 670 23.60 -25.25 -41.85
N PRO A 671 24.21 -24.26 -42.52
CA PRO A 671 25.33 -23.51 -41.96
C PRO A 671 24.88 -22.77 -40.70
N ALA A 672 25.73 -22.78 -39.67
CA ALA A 672 25.48 -22.04 -38.44
C ALA A 672 25.40 -20.54 -38.75
N THR A 673 24.24 -19.94 -38.54
CA THR A 673 24.08 -18.48 -38.64
C THR A 673 24.38 -17.86 -37.27
N ASP A 674 25.05 -16.71 -37.26
CA ASP A 674 25.37 -15.92 -36.05
C ASP A 674 24.12 -15.24 -35.42
N GLY A 675 22.93 -15.81 -35.62
CA GLY A 675 21.66 -15.25 -35.17
C GLY A 675 21.02 -14.27 -36.16
N SER A 676 21.69 -13.93 -37.27
CA SER A 676 21.13 -13.05 -38.30
C SER A 676 20.07 -13.76 -39.16
N PRO A 677 18.91 -13.12 -39.46
CA PRO A 677 17.97 -13.63 -40.45
C PRO A 677 18.52 -13.37 -41.86
N ALA A 678 19.55 -14.12 -42.24
CA ALA A 678 20.10 -14.06 -43.58
C ALA A 678 19.17 -14.80 -44.55
N LEU A 679 18.79 -14.08 -45.60
CA LEU A 679 18.03 -14.54 -46.75
C LEU A 679 18.60 -15.86 -47.30
N PHE A 680 17.71 -16.83 -47.54
CA PHE A 680 18.01 -18.08 -48.23
C PHE A 680 18.54 -17.78 -49.65
N ALA A 681 19.86 -17.74 -49.81
CA ALA A 681 20.51 -17.58 -51.11
C ALA A 681 21.84 -18.33 -51.21
N SER A 682 21.99 -19.45 -50.50
CA SER A 682 23.02 -20.44 -50.81
C SER A 682 22.35 -21.76 -51.17
N THR A 683 22.47 -22.14 -52.45
CA THR A 683 21.98 -23.39 -53.03
C THR A 683 22.96 -24.56 -52.83
N SER A 684 24.01 -24.40 -52.02
CA SER A 684 24.92 -25.50 -51.72
C SER A 684 24.38 -26.36 -50.57
N PRO A 685 24.16 -27.67 -50.78
CA PRO A 685 23.80 -28.60 -49.72
C PRO A 685 25.05 -28.89 -48.85
N GLY A 686 24.92 -28.95 -47.53
CA GLY A 686 25.99 -29.39 -46.62
C GLY A 686 26.96 -28.32 -46.08
N VAL A 687 27.30 -28.46 -44.79
CA VAL A 687 28.24 -27.58 -44.06
C VAL A 687 29.70 -28.05 -44.18
N TYR A 688 29.90 -29.36 -44.29
CA TYR A 688 31.21 -29.99 -44.31
C TYR A 688 31.70 -30.21 -45.75
N GLU A 689 32.99 -30.50 -45.92
CA GLU A 689 33.60 -30.78 -47.22
C GLU A 689 34.67 -31.87 -47.15
N GLY A 690 34.88 -32.56 -48.27
CA GLY A 690 35.89 -33.59 -48.44
C GLY A 690 35.76 -34.81 -47.53
N VAL A 691 36.80 -35.63 -47.51
CA VAL A 691 36.88 -36.89 -46.75
C VAL A 691 36.76 -36.66 -45.24
N ASP A 692 37.40 -35.60 -44.71
CA ASP A 692 37.30 -35.22 -43.29
C ASP A 692 35.86 -34.84 -42.90
N GLY A 693 35.13 -34.18 -43.83
CA GLY A 693 33.72 -33.86 -43.65
C GLY A 693 32.84 -35.11 -43.55
N VAL A 694 33.11 -36.13 -44.38
CA VAL A 694 32.42 -37.43 -44.31
C VAL A 694 32.69 -38.11 -42.98
N MET A 695 33.94 -38.12 -42.52
CA MET A 695 34.32 -38.69 -41.21
C MET A 695 33.57 -38.00 -40.08
N ARG A 696 33.46 -36.66 -40.10
CA ARG A 696 32.74 -35.89 -39.07
C ARG A 696 31.25 -36.22 -39.00
N VAL A 697 30.61 -36.41 -40.16
CA VAL A 697 29.20 -36.82 -40.22
C VAL A 697 29.01 -38.24 -39.68
N ILE A 698 29.94 -39.14 -39.97
CA ILE A 698 29.92 -40.52 -39.49
C ILE A 698 30.13 -40.56 -37.97
N GLU A 699 31.06 -39.80 -37.41
CA GLU A 699 31.24 -39.68 -35.95
C GLU A 699 29.94 -39.23 -35.26
N GLN A 700 29.28 -38.22 -35.83
CA GLN A 700 28.06 -37.66 -35.27
C GLN A 700 26.88 -38.66 -35.31
N LEU A 701 26.80 -39.47 -36.36
CA LEU A 701 25.71 -40.43 -36.60
C LEU A 701 26.13 -41.88 -36.33
N ALA A 702 27.23 -42.08 -35.61
CA ALA A 702 27.74 -43.40 -35.27
C ALA A 702 26.69 -44.21 -34.49
N GLY A 703 26.44 -45.44 -34.93
CA GLY A 703 25.43 -46.33 -34.34
C GLY A 703 24.00 -46.14 -34.85
N VAL A 704 23.75 -45.18 -35.76
CA VAL A 704 22.43 -45.01 -36.39
C VAL A 704 22.24 -46.04 -37.51
N GLY A 705 21.28 -46.96 -37.34
CA GLY A 705 20.93 -47.95 -38.35
C GLY A 705 19.97 -47.39 -39.41
N LEU A 706 20.46 -47.18 -40.63
CA LEU A 706 19.67 -46.75 -41.79
C LEU A 706 19.93 -47.67 -42.99
N PRO A 707 18.99 -47.77 -43.95
CA PRO A 707 19.25 -48.39 -45.24
C PRO A 707 20.52 -47.85 -45.88
N ALA A 708 21.40 -48.74 -46.33
CA ALA A 708 22.69 -48.38 -46.90
C ALA A 708 22.56 -47.35 -48.05
N SER A 709 21.52 -47.49 -48.87
CA SER A 709 21.24 -46.56 -49.97
C SER A 709 20.94 -45.13 -49.51
N LEU A 710 20.36 -44.93 -48.31
CA LEU A 710 20.03 -43.58 -47.81
C LEU A 710 21.26 -42.81 -47.35
N TRP A 711 22.29 -43.51 -46.88
CA TRP A 711 23.53 -42.87 -46.47
C TRP A 711 24.17 -42.09 -47.62
N GLU A 712 24.32 -42.73 -48.77
CA GLU A 712 24.95 -42.13 -49.94
C GLU A 712 24.02 -41.24 -50.77
N SER A 713 22.70 -41.45 -50.71
CA SER A 713 21.74 -40.65 -51.49
C SER A 713 21.18 -39.42 -50.75
N GLN A 714 21.11 -39.45 -49.41
CA GLN A 714 20.42 -38.41 -48.64
C GLN A 714 21.20 -37.92 -47.42
N ILE A 715 21.87 -38.80 -46.66
CA ILE A 715 22.46 -38.40 -45.37
C ILE A 715 23.79 -37.66 -45.56
N LEU A 716 24.72 -38.25 -46.33
CA LEU A 716 26.05 -37.68 -46.61
C LEU A 716 25.96 -36.49 -47.56
N PRO A 717 25.24 -36.54 -48.70
CA PRO A 717 25.14 -35.39 -49.60
C PRO A 717 24.43 -34.17 -49.00
N ALA A 718 23.53 -34.36 -48.03
CA ALA A 718 22.86 -33.25 -47.36
C ALA A 718 23.77 -32.51 -46.35
N ARG A 719 24.91 -33.10 -45.97
CA ARG A 719 25.83 -32.59 -44.94
C ARG A 719 27.23 -32.28 -45.45
N VAL A 720 27.67 -32.95 -46.51
CA VAL A 720 28.97 -32.78 -47.15
C VAL A 720 28.76 -32.28 -48.59
N ARG A 721 29.23 -31.07 -48.88
CA ARG A 721 28.86 -30.32 -50.10
C ARG A 721 29.36 -30.90 -51.40
N ASP A 722 30.49 -31.59 -51.35
CA ASP A 722 31.24 -32.16 -52.46
C ASP A 722 31.32 -33.69 -52.37
N TYR A 723 30.37 -34.31 -51.65
CA TYR A 723 30.37 -35.75 -51.41
C TYR A 723 30.50 -36.56 -52.71
N SER A 724 31.50 -37.43 -52.77
CA SER A 724 31.59 -38.53 -53.75
C SER A 724 31.71 -39.87 -53.01
N PRO A 725 31.14 -40.97 -53.56
CA PRO A 725 31.25 -42.30 -52.94
C PRO A 725 32.70 -42.74 -52.68
N GLU A 726 33.64 -42.29 -53.50
CA GLU A 726 35.08 -42.53 -53.36
C GLU A 726 35.63 -42.06 -52.02
N MET A 727 35.07 -40.98 -51.45
CA MET A 727 35.47 -40.47 -50.13
C MET A 727 35.09 -41.43 -49.00
N LEU A 728 33.93 -42.09 -49.11
CA LEU A 728 33.51 -43.12 -48.16
C LEU A 728 34.33 -44.39 -48.35
N ASP A 729 34.57 -44.79 -49.61
CA ASP A 729 35.40 -45.95 -49.94
C ASP A 729 36.83 -45.79 -49.41
N GLU A 730 37.41 -44.59 -49.44
CA GLU A 730 38.72 -44.29 -48.87
C GLU A 730 38.74 -44.50 -47.34
N LEU A 731 37.73 -44.02 -46.63
CA LEU A 731 37.60 -44.20 -45.17
C LEU A 731 37.38 -45.68 -44.78
N LEU A 732 36.67 -46.44 -45.61
CA LEU A 732 36.48 -47.87 -45.44
C LEU A 732 37.76 -48.66 -45.72
N ALA A 733 38.48 -48.31 -46.79
CA ALA A 733 39.72 -48.98 -47.20
C ALA A 733 40.87 -48.76 -46.20
N THR A 734 40.94 -47.58 -45.59
CA THR A 734 41.90 -47.27 -44.52
C THR A 734 41.54 -47.92 -43.18
N GLY A 735 40.31 -48.46 -43.05
CA GLY A 735 39.78 -49.03 -41.81
C GLY A 735 39.41 -47.98 -40.76
N ALA A 736 39.41 -46.68 -41.12
CA ALA A 736 39.00 -45.59 -40.24
C ALA A 736 37.51 -45.67 -39.89
N VAL A 737 36.70 -46.20 -40.81
CA VAL A 737 35.28 -46.47 -40.61
C VAL A 737 35.01 -47.95 -40.85
N ILE A 738 34.17 -48.55 -40.01
CA ILE A 738 33.72 -49.94 -40.17
C ILE A 738 32.20 -49.94 -40.26
N TRP A 739 31.66 -50.54 -41.32
CA TRP A 739 30.23 -50.73 -41.48
C TRP A 739 29.81 -52.13 -41.02
N SER A 740 28.74 -52.18 -40.23
CA SER A 740 28.09 -53.42 -39.83
C SER A 740 26.65 -53.40 -40.33
N GLY A 741 26.33 -54.33 -41.22
CA GLY A 741 24.98 -54.50 -41.74
C GLY A 741 24.25 -55.65 -41.04
N GLN A 742 22.95 -55.46 -40.75
CA GLN A 742 22.06 -56.52 -40.25
C GLN A 742 21.01 -56.84 -41.31
N LYS A 743 20.79 -58.14 -41.60
CA LYS A 743 19.71 -58.59 -42.51
C LYS A 743 18.35 -58.51 -41.79
N LYS A 744 17.57 -57.46 -42.14
CA LYS A 744 16.20 -57.08 -41.72
C LYS A 744 16.13 -56.18 -40.47
N ALA A 745 15.31 -55.12 -40.45
CA ALA A 745 14.03 -54.91 -41.17
C ALA A 745 13.89 -53.53 -41.84
N GLY A 746 13.36 -53.55 -43.07
CA GLY A 746 13.04 -52.39 -43.90
C GLY A 746 13.36 -52.67 -45.36
#